data_AF-A0A9Y1FM11-F1
#
_entry.id   AF-A0A9Y1FM11-F1
#
_cell.length_a   1.000
_cell.length_b   1.000
_cell.length_c   1.000
_cell.angle_alpha   90.00
_cell.angle_beta   90.00
_cell.angle_gamma   90.00
#
_symmetry.space_group_name_H-M   'P 1'
#
loop_
_entity.id
_entity.type
_entity.pdbx_description
1 polymer ?
#
loop_
_entity_poly.entity_id
_entity_poly.type
_entity_poly.pdbx_seq_one_letter_code
_entity_poly.pdbx_strand_id
1 'polypeptide(L)'
;MSENTNSPNIFFISIPYSQIKINNGFWKNKQDVNAEKAIFHQWKMLEKSGCIDNFRIIAKNKEGYRKGLSYWDSDAHKWSEAAIRISSARKNTKLKELIDLYIKLLQEAQDEDGYIFTYNQFFFPETKWKNLLIEHELYTAGHLIEAAVEHYQTTREKTFLQIAEKLAEAIYIQFFNSKKIEVPGHQEIEIALIKLFRVNNDRRYLNLAKKFIENRGRKKLFFIQMIKEFLSVEERTKEVNKQIEKLTHNKEYEKKVMSDLKIDDIPFLKFRFYYSALTGKYMQHNKPFFKMKHPVGHSVRFTYFMTAAALLQQELENKIYLQQLERIWKEMVTKYMYATGGIGSLPMLEGFGKAYELPQKYAYCETCAAIGSVFWSNELLKLTGKACYSDLIEWQLYNAILVSSSIDGTKYFYYNPMISNGNYERQNWYRTACCPSNYSRTIAKVGDYIYSMKESELWIHQYISNSSKIGQEINLSLVSYFPWEGKVKLFINFKKSNYKLSKLHFRFPSWTKKMKISINGQNKEFNHQTNSETITTASGYNPLLSEYVTLEDNFSNKTEIDLEFQMNVTKLYSHKKIKENRRKIALSYGPLVYCFEKIDNPNSKIPFETIDTSQIEVKDFLFPNFGNIKIIETRNQSGEKIIATPYFLWENRGKTEMQIWINEKI
;
A
#
# COMPACT_ATOMS: atom_id res chain seq x y z
N MET A 1 8.55 12.98 22.21
CA MET A 1 7.30 13.52 21.63
C MET A 1 6.94 12.67 20.41
N SER A 2 5.81 11.96 20.45
CA SER A 2 5.10 11.48 19.25
C SER A 2 4.79 12.65 18.31
N GLU A 3 4.37 12.40 17.07
CA GLU A 3 3.84 13.46 16.16
C GLU A 3 3.01 14.47 16.95
N ASN A 4 3.08 15.76 16.59
CA ASN A 4 2.19 16.76 17.19
C ASN A 4 0.73 16.27 17.04
N THR A 5 0.16 15.73 18.11
CA THR A 5 -1.17 15.09 18.09
C THR A 5 -2.32 16.09 18.15
N ASN A 6 -2.01 17.39 18.13
CA ASN A 6 -2.99 18.48 18.19
C ASN A 6 -3.55 18.86 16.82
N SER A 7 -3.61 17.92 15.88
CA SER A 7 -4.28 18.13 14.59
C SER A 7 -5.78 18.38 14.84
N PRO A 8 -6.36 19.51 14.40
CA PRO A 8 -7.69 19.96 14.82
C PRO A 8 -8.85 19.04 14.42
N ASN A 9 -8.68 18.22 13.37
CA ASN A 9 -9.78 17.47 12.76
C ASN A 9 -9.65 15.94 12.84
N ILE A 10 -8.74 15.41 13.64
CA ILE A 10 -8.65 13.96 13.87
C ILE A 10 -9.81 13.50 14.77
N PHE A 11 -10.42 12.36 14.44
CA PHE A 11 -11.45 11.73 15.27
C PHE A 11 -10.83 10.96 16.44
N PHE A 12 -9.74 10.23 16.20
CA PHE A 12 -8.93 9.55 17.21
C PHE A 12 -7.44 9.63 16.88
N ILE A 13 -6.61 9.27 17.86
CA ILE A 13 -5.16 9.18 17.73
C ILE A 13 -4.78 7.70 17.60
N SER A 14 -3.94 7.37 16.64
CA SER A 14 -3.37 6.02 16.52
C SER A 14 -2.37 5.74 17.64
N ILE A 15 -2.36 4.50 18.12
CA ILE A 15 -1.41 4.10 19.15
C ILE A 15 -0.02 3.97 18.54
N PRO A 16 1.03 4.60 19.12
CA PRO A 16 2.38 4.52 18.59
C PRO A 16 2.84 3.06 18.48
N TYR A 17 3.48 2.71 17.38
CA TYR A 17 3.93 1.33 17.15
C TYR A 17 4.91 0.82 18.21
N SER A 18 5.70 1.70 18.83
CA SER A 18 6.62 1.33 19.91
C SER A 18 5.89 0.76 21.13
N GLN A 19 4.57 0.98 21.21
CA GLN A 19 3.67 0.43 22.21
C GLN A 19 3.00 -0.87 21.77
N ILE A 20 3.17 -1.32 20.52
CA ILE A 20 2.51 -2.50 19.96
C ILE A 20 3.57 -3.50 19.49
N LYS A 21 3.60 -4.69 20.10
CA LYS A 21 4.50 -5.77 19.70
C LYS A 21 3.71 -6.95 19.17
N ILE A 22 3.75 -7.16 17.85
CA ILE A 22 3.27 -8.39 17.22
C ILE A 22 4.23 -9.51 17.63
N ASN A 23 3.73 -10.51 18.34
CA ASN A 23 4.56 -11.48 19.06
C ASN A 23 4.36 -12.93 18.59
N ASN A 24 3.24 -13.27 17.95
CA ASN A 24 2.94 -14.58 17.40
C ASN A 24 1.90 -14.49 16.25
N GLY A 25 1.51 -15.63 15.70
CA GLY A 25 0.47 -15.74 14.68
C GLY A 25 0.92 -15.36 13.26
N PHE A 26 -0.05 -15.23 12.36
CA PHE A 26 0.18 -15.09 10.92
C PHE A 26 1.08 -13.89 10.56
N TRP A 27 0.79 -12.70 11.09
CA TRP A 27 1.55 -11.50 10.77
C TRP A 27 2.94 -11.47 11.40
N LYS A 28 3.14 -12.15 12.54
CA LYS A 28 4.49 -12.34 13.10
C LYS A 28 5.38 -13.09 12.12
N ASN A 29 4.88 -14.20 11.55
CA ASN A 29 5.63 -14.97 10.56
C ASN A 29 5.98 -14.13 9.32
N LYS A 30 5.06 -13.27 8.86
CA LYS A 30 5.33 -12.33 7.76
C LYS A 30 6.37 -11.28 8.14
N GLN A 31 6.32 -10.74 9.35
CA GLN A 31 7.35 -9.83 9.85
C GLN A 31 8.71 -10.50 10.03
N ASP A 32 8.76 -11.79 10.41
CA ASP A 32 9.98 -12.59 10.50
C ASP A 32 10.65 -12.75 9.15
N VAL A 33 9.91 -13.23 8.15
CA VAL A 33 10.42 -13.33 6.77
C VAL A 33 10.91 -11.98 6.27
N ASN A 34 10.16 -10.91 6.52
CA ASN A 34 10.56 -9.57 6.11
C ASN A 34 11.89 -9.13 6.74
N ALA A 35 12.02 -9.34 8.05
CA ALA A 35 13.17 -8.87 8.84
C ALA A 35 14.43 -9.74 8.72
N GLU A 36 14.28 -11.02 8.40
CA GLU A 36 15.39 -11.98 8.36
C GLU A 36 15.86 -12.25 6.94
N LYS A 37 14.98 -12.13 5.94
CA LYS A 37 15.28 -12.47 4.55
C LYS A 37 15.06 -11.29 3.60
N ALA A 38 13.83 -10.79 3.52
CA ALA A 38 13.44 -9.82 2.49
C ALA A 38 14.27 -8.54 2.54
N ILE A 39 14.43 -7.95 3.73
CA ILE A 39 15.14 -6.67 3.89
C ILE A 39 16.63 -6.78 3.48
N PHE A 40 17.29 -7.91 3.74
CA PHE A 40 18.68 -8.12 3.36
C PHE A 40 18.83 -8.49 1.88
N HIS A 41 17.89 -9.28 1.34
CA HIS A 41 17.81 -9.53 -0.10
C HIS A 41 17.64 -8.23 -0.89
N GLN A 42 16.75 -7.34 -0.43
CA GLN A 42 16.56 -6.02 -1.01
C GLN A 42 17.83 -5.19 -1.00
N TRP A 43 18.53 -5.11 0.13
CA TRP A 43 19.83 -4.41 0.19
C TRP A 43 20.82 -4.97 -0.84
N LYS A 44 20.94 -6.30 -0.94
CA LYS A 44 21.79 -6.96 -1.95
C LYS A 44 21.37 -6.59 -3.37
N MET A 45 20.08 -6.45 -3.66
CA MET A 45 19.59 -6.05 -4.97
C MET A 45 19.84 -4.56 -5.26
N LEU A 46 19.73 -3.68 -4.25
CA LEU A 46 20.06 -2.25 -4.38
C LEU A 46 21.56 -2.03 -4.64
N GLU A 47 22.42 -2.83 -4.00
CA GLU A 47 23.85 -2.87 -4.30
C GLU A 47 24.09 -3.38 -5.73
N LYS A 48 23.50 -4.53 -6.08
CA LYS A 48 23.68 -5.17 -7.40
C LYS A 48 23.18 -4.31 -8.56
N SER A 49 22.07 -3.59 -8.38
CA SER A 49 21.53 -2.71 -9.43
C SER A 49 22.37 -1.44 -9.62
N GLY A 50 23.21 -1.08 -8.64
CA GLY A 50 23.94 0.18 -8.61
C GLY A 50 23.14 1.34 -8.00
N CYS A 51 21.97 1.08 -7.40
CA CYS A 51 21.20 2.10 -6.70
C CYS A 51 22.01 2.75 -5.56
N ILE A 52 22.66 1.94 -4.70
CA ILE A 52 23.52 2.49 -3.62
C ILE A 52 24.81 3.12 -4.20
N ASP A 53 25.36 2.54 -5.26
CA ASP A 53 26.55 3.07 -5.92
C ASP A 53 26.33 4.48 -6.50
N ASN A 54 25.11 4.81 -6.95
CA ASN A 54 24.79 6.16 -7.43
C ASN A 54 25.09 7.21 -6.35
N PHE A 55 24.77 6.94 -5.08
CA PHE A 55 25.11 7.83 -3.97
C PHE A 55 26.63 7.88 -3.72
N ARG A 56 27.31 6.73 -3.79
CA ARG A 56 28.79 6.68 -3.65
C ARG A 56 29.50 7.49 -4.72
N ILE A 57 28.99 7.49 -5.95
CA ILE A 57 29.54 8.26 -7.07
C ILE A 57 29.37 9.77 -6.84
N ILE A 58 28.18 10.21 -6.43
CA ILE A 58 27.95 11.63 -6.08
C ILE A 58 28.83 12.06 -4.90
N ALA A 59 28.94 11.22 -3.88
CA ALA A 59 29.81 11.44 -2.72
C ALA A 59 31.32 11.35 -3.04
N LYS A 60 31.71 11.07 -4.29
CA LYS A 60 33.10 10.86 -4.73
C LYS A 60 33.84 9.72 -3.99
N ASN A 61 33.08 8.80 -3.40
CA ASN A 61 33.60 7.59 -2.74
C ASN A 61 33.81 6.41 -3.71
N LYS A 62 33.36 6.56 -4.97
CA LYS A 62 33.49 5.54 -6.01
C LYS A 62 33.58 6.20 -7.38
N GLU A 63 34.55 5.80 -8.18
CA GLU A 63 34.62 6.19 -9.58
C GLU A 63 33.55 5.48 -10.43
N GLY A 64 33.08 6.14 -11.48
CA GLY A 64 32.13 5.57 -12.43
C GLY A 64 31.06 6.57 -12.82
N TYR A 65 29.94 6.03 -13.31
CA TYR A 65 28.80 6.83 -13.78
C TYR A 65 27.50 6.33 -13.19
N ARG A 66 26.56 7.25 -13.04
CA ARG A 66 25.23 7.00 -12.49
C ARG A 66 24.46 6.03 -13.41
N LYS A 67 23.91 4.94 -12.86
CA LYS A 67 23.07 3.95 -13.57
C LYS A 67 21.58 4.01 -13.22
N GLY A 68 20.74 3.46 -14.10
CA GLY A 68 19.32 3.24 -13.86
C GLY A 68 18.37 4.38 -14.18
N LEU A 69 17.11 4.25 -13.76
CA LEU A 69 16.04 5.23 -13.99
C LEU A 69 16.17 6.40 -13.03
N SER A 70 15.66 7.59 -13.37
CA SER A 70 15.86 8.80 -12.58
C SER A 70 15.40 8.67 -11.12
N TYR A 71 14.35 7.88 -10.85
CA TYR A 71 13.77 7.66 -9.51
C TYR A 71 14.34 6.49 -8.70
N TRP A 72 15.39 5.81 -9.15
CA TRP A 72 15.97 4.65 -8.43
C TRP A 72 16.43 4.98 -7.01
N ASP A 73 16.80 6.22 -6.75
CA ASP A 73 17.16 6.73 -5.42
C ASP A 73 16.04 6.46 -4.39
N SER A 74 14.78 6.53 -4.83
CA SER A 74 13.62 6.29 -3.96
C SER A 74 13.51 4.84 -3.46
N ASP A 75 14.12 3.87 -4.16
CA ASP A 75 14.09 2.48 -3.73
C ASP A 75 14.95 2.28 -2.48
N ALA A 76 16.09 2.98 -2.38
CA ALA A 76 16.92 3.00 -1.18
C ALA A 76 16.26 3.78 -0.03
N HIS A 77 15.57 4.88 -0.32
CA HIS A 77 14.81 5.63 0.70
C HIS A 77 13.71 4.75 1.34
N LYS A 78 12.88 4.10 0.54
CA LYS A 78 11.81 3.18 1.03
C LYS A 78 12.40 1.97 1.78
N TRP A 79 13.51 1.42 1.29
CA TRP A 79 14.21 0.35 2.00
C TRP A 79 14.65 0.82 3.38
N SER A 80 15.22 2.03 3.49
CA SER A 80 15.69 2.56 4.77
C SER A 80 14.53 2.76 5.75
N GLU A 81 13.37 3.24 5.30
CA GLU A 81 12.16 3.36 6.14
C GLU A 81 11.75 2.00 6.74
N ALA A 82 11.76 0.93 5.95
CA ALA A 82 11.50 -0.43 6.45
C ALA A 82 12.60 -0.90 7.42
N ALA A 83 13.86 -0.72 7.04
CA ALA A 83 15.03 -1.16 7.80
C ALA A 83 15.07 -0.50 9.19
N ILE A 84 14.80 0.80 9.28
CA ILE A 84 14.74 1.57 10.54
C ILE A 84 13.76 0.91 11.51
N ARG A 85 12.54 0.64 11.04
CA ARG A 85 11.50 0.08 11.88
C ARG A 85 11.81 -1.33 12.33
N ILE A 86 12.31 -2.16 11.41
CA ILE A 86 12.73 -3.54 11.71
C ILE A 86 13.90 -3.55 12.70
N SER A 87 14.90 -2.69 12.47
CA SER A 87 16.09 -2.58 13.30
C SER A 87 15.72 -2.20 14.73
N SER A 88 14.87 -1.19 14.92
CA SER A 88 14.38 -0.78 16.24
C SER A 88 13.58 -1.87 16.94
N ALA A 89 12.61 -2.49 16.24
CA ALA A 89 11.74 -3.50 16.83
C ALA A 89 12.50 -4.77 17.28
N ARG A 90 13.59 -5.12 16.59
CA ARG A 90 14.39 -6.33 16.85
C ARG A 90 15.74 -6.09 17.50
N LYS A 91 16.15 -4.83 17.66
CA LYS A 91 17.52 -4.45 18.04
C LYS A 91 18.58 -5.09 17.11
N ASN A 92 18.33 -5.04 15.79
CA ASN A 92 19.19 -5.68 14.80
C ASN A 92 20.41 -4.80 14.46
N THR A 93 21.58 -5.14 15.03
CA THR A 93 22.82 -4.36 14.86
C THR A 93 23.28 -4.28 13.41
N LYS A 94 23.22 -5.39 12.67
CA LYS A 94 23.59 -5.44 11.25
C LYS A 94 22.74 -4.50 10.40
N LEU A 95 21.43 -4.43 10.64
CA LEU A 95 20.59 -3.45 9.94
C LEU A 95 20.92 -2.03 10.36
N LYS A 96 21.20 -1.79 11.65
CA LYS A 96 21.64 -0.47 12.12
C LYS A 96 22.88 0.01 11.37
N GLU A 97 23.89 -0.85 11.22
CA GLU A 97 25.12 -0.51 10.48
C GLU A 97 24.85 -0.13 9.02
N LEU A 98 23.95 -0.85 8.33
CA LEU A 98 23.57 -0.51 6.95
C LEU A 98 22.78 0.80 6.87
N ILE A 99 21.92 1.09 7.86
CA ILE A 99 21.19 2.36 7.95
C ILE A 99 22.17 3.51 8.19
N ASP A 100 23.09 3.38 9.15
CA ASP A 100 24.08 4.39 9.48
C ASP A 100 25.01 4.67 8.28
N LEU A 101 25.45 3.60 7.58
CA LEU A 101 26.18 3.71 6.32
C LEU A 101 25.40 4.51 5.28
N TYR A 102 24.13 4.20 5.10
CA TYR A 102 23.30 4.87 4.12
C TYR A 102 23.07 6.34 4.47
N ILE A 103 22.79 6.67 5.73
CA ILE A 103 22.65 8.05 6.21
C ILE A 103 23.95 8.82 5.95
N LYS A 104 25.12 8.23 6.26
CA LYS A 104 26.42 8.84 5.98
C LYS A 104 26.61 9.14 4.49
N LEU A 105 26.28 8.18 3.61
CA LEU A 105 26.34 8.40 2.16
C LEU A 105 25.42 9.54 1.70
N LEU A 106 24.23 9.67 2.28
CA LEU A 106 23.33 10.78 1.97
C LEU A 106 23.92 12.12 2.44
N GLN A 107 24.56 12.17 3.60
CA GLN A 107 25.23 13.38 4.09
C GLN A 107 26.36 13.83 3.16
N GLU A 108 27.16 12.88 2.67
CA GLU A 108 28.28 13.16 1.76
C GLU A 108 27.83 13.47 0.33
N ALA A 109 26.69 12.93 -0.11
CA ALA A 109 26.14 13.15 -1.44
C ALA A 109 25.24 14.39 -1.54
N GLN A 110 24.80 15.00 -0.43
CA GLN A 110 23.94 16.18 -0.45
C GLN A 110 24.74 17.43 -0.81
N ASP A 111 24.26 18.21 -1.79
CA ASP A 111 24.85 19.49 -2.16
C ASP A 111 24.75 20.51 -1.01
N GLU A 112 25.59 21.55 -1.02
CA GLU A 112 25.60 22.59 0.02
C GLU A 112 24.25 23.31 0.17
N ASP A 113 23.51 23.48 -0.93
CA ASP A 113 22.17 24.08 -0.97
C ASP A 113 21.06 23.16 -0.43
N GLY A 114 21.40 21.93 -0.04
CA GLY A 114 20.47 20.91 0.47
C GLY A 114 19.91 19.98 -0.61
N TYR A 115 20.20 20.23 -1.89
CA TYR A 115 19.73 19.38 -2.99
C TYR A 115 20.35 17.97 -2.92
N ILE A 116 19.53 16.95 -3.14
CA ILE A 116 20.00 15.57 -3.32
C ILE A 116 19.06 14.83 -4.27
N PHE A 117 19.61 14.45 -5.42
CA PHE A 117 18.96 13.66 -6.45
C PHE A 117 20.03 13.23 -7.46
N THR A 118 20.50 11.99 -7.35
CA THR A 118 21.75 11.54 -7.98
C THR A 118 21.71 11.66 -9.50
N TYR A 119 20.53 11.51 -10.11
CA TYR A 119 20.36 11.61 -11.56
C TYR A 119 20.74 13.00 -12.10
N ASN A 120 20.19 14.07 -11.51
CA ASN A 120 20.52 15.42 -11.97
C ASN A 120 21.86 15.90 -11.44
N GLN A 121 22.26 15.54 -10.21
CA GLN A 121 23.60 15.86 -9.72
C GLN A 121 24.70 15.32 -10.64
N PHE A 122 24.49 14.14 -11.23
CA PHE A 122 25.45 13.56 -12.17
C PHE A 122 25.31 14.12 -13.60
N PHE A 123 24.13 13.98 -14.21
CA PHE A 123 23.97 14.24 -15.66
C PHE A 123 23.65 15.71 -15.99
N PHE A 124 23.04 16.44 -15.05
CA PHE A 124 22.38 17.72 -15.30
C PHE A 124 22.51 18.73 -14.14
N PRO A 125 23.72 18.95 -13.57
CA PRO A 125 23.88 19.75 -12.35
C PRO A 125 23.33 21.18 -12.48
N GLU A 126 23.39 21.74 -13.68
CA GLU A 126 22.93 23.11 -13.98
C GLU A 126 21.41 23.23 -14.25
N THR A 127 20.67 22.12 -14.29
CA THR A 127 19.24 22.12 -14.68
C THR A 127 18.34 21.34 -13.72
N LYS A 128 18.58 21.52 -12.42
CA LYS A 128 17.69 21.05 -11.34
C LYS A 128 16.26 21.58 -11.53
N TRP A 129 15.25 20.81 -11.15
CA TRP A 129 13.83 21.19 -11.18
C TRP A 129 13.25 21.46 -12.58
N LYS A 130 13.92 21.03 -13.66
CA LYS A 130 13.52 21.34 -15.04
C LYS A 130 12.32 20.51 -15.52
N ASN A 131 12.25 19.23 -15.17
CA ASN A 131 11.21 18.30 -15.64
C ASN A 131 10.50 17.60 -14.47
N LEU A 132 9.71 18.39 -13.75
CA LEU A 132 9.01 17.94 -12.55
C LEU A 132 7.92 16.90 -12.82
N LEU A 133 7.42 16.85 -14.06
CA LEU A 133 6.30 15.98 -14.42
C LEU A 133 6.73 14.54 -14.72
N ILE A 134 7.99 14.31 -15.12
CA ILE A 134 8.46 12.99 -15.55
C ILE A 134 9.68 12.50 -14.76
N GLU A 135 10.59 13.37 -14.30
CA GLU A 135 11.88 12.91 -13.74
C GLU A 135 11.85 12.52 -12.26
N HIS A 136 10.73 12.76 -11.56
CA HIS A 136 10.49 12.29 -10.19
C HIS A 136 11.43 12.89 -9.11
N GLU A 137 11.97 14.10 -9.31
CA GLU A 137 12.79 14.80 -8.31
C GLU A 137 12.05 14.93 -6.98
N LEU A 138 10.85 15.55 -6.99
CA LEU A 138 10.03 15.75 -5.80
C LEU A 138 9.50 14.43 -5.21
N TYR A 139 9.27 13.42 -6.05
CA TYR A 139 8.84 12.09 -5.59
C TYR A 139 9.94 11.40 -4.77
N THR A 140 11.17 11.46 -5.28
CA THR A 140 12.34 10.91 -4.59
C THR A 140 12.59 11.66 -3.28
N ALA A 141 12.52 13.00 -3.32
CA ALA A 141 12.65 13.84 -2.13
C ALA A 141 11.61 13.50 -1.06
N GLY A 142 10.35 13.27 -1.46
CA GLY A 142 9.30 12.91 -0.51
C GLY A 142 9.60 11.60 0.22
N HIS A 143 10.02 10.55 -0.50
CA HIS A 143 10.41 9.29 0.13
C HIS A 143 11.65 9.40 1.04
N LEU A 144 12.62 10.25 0.70
CA LEU A 144 13.75 10.55 1.60
C LEU A 144 13.26 11.17 2.90
N ILE A 145 12.38 12.17 2.81
CA ILE A 145 11.82 12.87 3.97
C ILE A 145 10.97 11.90 4.82
N GLU A 146 10.16 11.02 4.22
CA GLU A 146 9.41 10.00 4.97
C GLU A 146 10.34 9.08 5.78
N ALA A 147 11.42 8.60 5.16
CA ALA A 147 12.41 7.76 5.83
C ALA A 147 13.15 8.49 6.97
N ALA A 148 13.48 9.77 6.76
CA ALA A 148 14.12 10.60 7.79
C ALA A 148 13.18 10.89 8.98
N VAL A 149 11.90 11.14 8.71
CA VAL A 149 10.86 11.28 9.74
C VAL A 149 10.71 9.98 10.53
N GLU A 150 10.65 8.84 9.84
CA GLU A 150 10.59 7.52 10.48
C GLU A 150 11.81 7.27 11.37
N HIS A 151 13.02 7.62 10.89
CA HIS A 151 14.25 7.53 11.68
C HIS A 151 14.14 8.32 12.97
N TYR A 152 13.80 9.61 12.88
CA TYR A 152 13.71 10.48 14.05
C TYR A 152 12.61 10.02 15.03
N GLN A 153 11.43 9.63 14.54
CA GLN A 153 10.35 9.14 15.41
C GLN A 153 10.76 7.89 16.19
N THR A 154 11.60 7.05 15.57
CA THR A 154 12.07 5.77 16.10
C THR A 154 13.27 5.90 17.04
N THR A 155 14.32 6.61 16.62
CA THR A 155 15.62 6.66 17.33
C THR A 155 15.82 7.94 18.13
N ARG A 156 15.09 9.02 17.78
CA ARG A 156 15.30 10.40 18.26
C ARG A 156 16.61 11.03 17.80
N GLU A 157 17.37 10.36 16.96
CA GLU A 157 18.57 10.90 16.34
C GLU A 157 18.19 11.84 15.19
N LYS A 158 18.84 13.00 15.13
CA LYS A 158 18.55 14.05 14.13
C LYS A 158 19.38 13.94 12.85
N THR A 159 20.35 13.04 12.79
CA THR A 159 21.31 12.92 11.68
C THR A 159 20.63 12.79 10.31
N PHE A 160 19.63 11.92 10.18
CA PHE A 160 18.84 11.80 8.95
C PHE A 160 17.82 12.94 8.79
N LEU A 161 17.18 13.38 9.89
CA LEU A 161 16.21 14.47 9.86
C LEU A 161 16.81 15.78 9.31
N GLN A 162 18.05 16.10 9.67
CA GLN A 162 18.75 17.30 9.20
C GLN A 162 18.99 17.30 7.68
N ILE A 163 19.26 16.12 7.08
CA ILE A 163 19.38 15.97 5.62
C ILE A 163 18.04 16.31 4.97
N ALA A 164 16.95 15.76 5.52
CA ALA A 164 15.59 16.01 5.04
C ALA A 164 15.16 17.48 5.21
N GLU A 165 15.52 18.12 6.32
CA GLU A 165 15.24 19.54 6.57
C GLU A 165 15.96 20.45 5.57
N LYS A 166 17.25 20.19 5.28
CA LYS A 166 17.99 20.92 4.23
C LYS A 166 17.35 20.74 2.86
N LEU A 167 16.97 19.52 2.50
CA LEU A 167 16.28 19.24 1.23
C LEU A 167 14.91 19.95 1.17
N ALA A 168 14.14 19.92 2.26
CA ALA A 168 12.85 20.58 2.34
C ALA A 168 12.97 22.11 2.25
N GLU A 169 14.04 22.70 2.81
CA GLU A 169 14.36 24.13 2.65
C GLU A 169 14.65 24.47 1.19
N ALA A 170 15.49 23.69 0.50
CA ALA A 170 15.77 23.89 -0.92
C ALA A 170 14.50 23.87 -1.78
N ILE A 171 13.60 22.90 -1.51
CA ILE A 171 12.30 22.79 -2.17
C ILE A 171 11.41 23.99 -1.82
N TYR A 172 11.40 24.44 -0.56
CA TYR A 172 10.62 25.60 -0.14
C TYR A 172 11.05 26.88 -0.88
N ILE A 173 12.35 27.16 -0.90
CA ILE A 173 12.94 28.32 -1.60
C ILE A 173 12.56 28.29 -3.08
N GLN A 174 12.66 27.13 -3.73
CA GLN A 174 12.36 26.97 -5.15
C GLN A 174 10.88 27.20 -5.48
N PHE A 175 9.96 26.64 -4.69
CA PHE A 175 8.55 26.50 -5.11
C PHE A 175 7.57 27.42 -4.38
N PHE A 176 7.86 27.87 -3.15
CA PHE A 176 6.86 28.57 -2.35
C PHE A 176 6.49 29.94 -2.91
N ASN A 177 7.47 30.72 -3.38
CA ASN A 177 7.25 32.03 -3.99
C ASN A 177 7.12 32.00 -5.53
N SER A 178 7.29 30.82 -6.16
CA SER A 178 7.09 30.67 -7.61
C SER A 178 5.66 31.06 -8.01
N LYS A 179 5.56 31.96 -8.99
CA LYS A 179 4.29 32.34 -9.64
C LYS A 179 3.81 31.28 -10.65
N LYS A 180 4.67 30.34 -11.03
CA LYS A 180 4.31 29.25 -11.94
C LYS A 180 3.49 28.20 -11.18
N ILE A 181 2.52 27.61 -11.87
CA ILE A 181 1.81 26.42 -11.39
C ILE A 181 2.72 25.22 -11.67
N GLU A 182 3.56 24.89 -10.69
CA GLU A 182 4.50 23.78 -10.69
C GLU A 182 4.12 22.83 -9.55
N VAL A 183 3.81 21.58 -9.90
CA VAL A 183 3.42 20.53 -8.97
C VAL A 183 4.13 19.24 -9.39
N PRO A 184 4.35 18.28 -8.48
CA PRO A 184 5.02 17.03 -8.85
C PRO A 184 4.20 16.23 -9.85
N GLY A 185 4.88 15.60 -10.82
CA GLY A 185 4.26 14.65 -11.74
C GLY A 185 3.84 13.35 -11.08
N HIS A 186 4.52 12.97 -10.00
CA HIS A 186 4.17 11.85 -9.13
C HIS A 186 4.08 12.37 -7.69
N GLN A 187 2.86 12.38 -7.16
CA GLN A 187 2.52 12.84 -5.81
C GLN A 187 3.24 11.99 -4.77
N GLU A 188 3.77 12.62 -3.73
CA GLU A 188 4.45 11.97 -2.59
C GLU A 188 5.00 13.08 -1.66
N ILE A 189 5.64 14.10 -2.25
CA ILE A 189 6.21 15.23 -1.49
C ILE A 189 5.18 15.93 -0.61
N GLU A 190 3.92 15.97 -1.04
CA GLU A 190 2.83 16.57 -0.27
C GLU A 190 2.60 15.81 1.05
N ILE A 191 2.68 14.47 1.05
CA ILE A 191 2.59 13.61 2.24
C ILE A 191 3.78 13.90 3.15
N ALA A 192 4.97 13.83 2.57
CA ALA A 192 6.23 13.97 3.27
C ALA A 192 6.39 15.32 3.98
N LEU A 193 6.03 16.43 3.32
CA LEU A 193 6.10 17.78 3.90
C LEU A 193 5.14 17.95 5.10
N ILE A 194 3.95 17.34 5.05
CA ILE A 194 3.00 17.37 6.17
C ILE A 194 3.56 16.55 7.34
N LYS A 195 4.12 15.38 7.07
CA LYS A 195 4.77 14.55 8.11
C LYS A 195 5.98 15.24 8.73
N LEU A 196 6.79 15.93 7.93
CA LEU A 196 7.92 16.73 8.41
C LEU A 196 7.44 17.86 9.32
N PHE A 197 6.40 18.60 8.91
CA PHE A 197 5.76 19.62 9.73
C PHE A 197 5.31 19.06 11.10
N ARG A 198 4.71 17.87 11.16
CA ARG A 198 4.28 17.26 12.44
C ARG A 198 5.43 16.95 13.40
N VAL A 199 6.64 16.86 12.89
CA VAL A 199 7.84 16.53 13.66
C VAL A 199 8.61 17.77 14.09
N ASN A 200 8.75 18.77 13.22
CA ASN A 200 9.53 19.98 13.49
C ASN A 200 8.71 21.26 13.74
N ASN A 201 7.37 21.19 13.59
CA ASN A 201 6.43 22.28 13.73
C ASN A 201 6.64 23.47 12.78
N ASP A 202 7.40 23.31 11.70
CA ASP A 202 7.61 24.37 10.72
C ASP A 202 6.42 24.43 9.73
N ARG A 203 5.54 25.41 9.96
CA ARG A 203 4.33 25.62 9.14
C ARG A 203 4.63 25.94 7.68
N ARG A 204 5.85 26.35 7.33
CA ARG A 204 6.26 26.59 5.94
C ARG A 204 6.06 25.36 5.07
N TYR A 205 6.38 24.16 5.59
CA TYR A 205 6.23 22.91 4.88
C TYR A 205 4.76 22.49 4.70
N LEU A 206 3.92 22.69 5.74
CA LEU A 206 2.47 22.48 5.62
C LEU A 206 1.86 23.40 4.54
N ASN A 207 2.24 24.67 4.54
CA ASN A 207 1.75 25.65 3.56
C ASN A 207 2.21 25.31 2.14
N LEU A 208 3.43 24.80 1.97
CA LEU A 208 3.93 24.34 0.67
C LEU A 208 3.19 23.09 0.18
N ALA A 209 2.95 22.10 1.06
CA ALA A 209 2.15 20.92 0.73
C ALA A 209 0.73 21.32 0.29
N LYS A 210 0.09 22.23 1.03
CA LYS A 210 -1.21 22.82 0.66
C LYS A 210 -1.15 23.48 -0.71
N LYS A 211 -0.11 24.29 -0.99
CA LYS A 211 0.07 24.94 -2.30
C LYS A 211 0.14 23.91 -3.42
N PHE A 212 0.90 22.83 -3.27
CA PHE A 212 0.97 21.75 -4.28
C PHE A 212 -0.40 21.09 -4.52
N ILE A 213 -1.12 20.76 -3.44
CA ILE A 213 -2.45 20.14 -3.53
C ILE A 213 -3.44 21.07 -4.25
N GLU A 214 -3.48 22.34 -3.86
CA GLU A 214 -4.45 23.31 -4.38
C GLU A 214 -4.13 23.75 -5.82
N ASN A 215 -2.86 23.79 -6.21
CA ASN A 215 -2.43 24.14 -7.56
C ASN A 215 -2.66 23.01 -8.59
N ARG A 216 -2.75 21.76 -8.14
CA ARG A 216 -2.98 20.63 -9.04
C ARG A 216 -4.29 20.80 -9.80
N GLY A 217 -4.22 20.64 -11.12
CA GLY A 217 -5.37 20.78 -12.01
C GLY A 217 -5.77 22.20 -12.36
N ARG A 218 -4.94 23.21 -12.04
CA ARG A 218 -5.18 24.62 -12.38
C ARG A 218 -4.37 25.11 -13.59
N LYS A 219 -3.42 24.32 -14.11
CA LYS A 219 -2.61 24.71 -15.27
C LYS A 219 -3.48 24.80 -16.53
N LYS A 220 -3.53 25.99 -17.14
CA LYS A 220 -4.14 26.18 -18.46
C LYS A 220 -3.25 25.59 -19.56
N LEU A 221 -3.87 25.09 -20.63
CA LEU A 221 -3.16 24.51 -21.78
C LEU A 221 -2.15 23.43 -21.38
N PHE A 222 -2.50 22.60 -20.40
CA PHE A 222 -1.63 21.56 -19.84
C PHE A 222 -1.01 20.65 -20.90
N PHE A 223 -1.74 20.34 -21.99
CA PHE A 223 -1.22 19.51 -23.08
C PHE A 223 0.04 20.11 -23.73
N ILE A 224 0.15 21.43 -23.84
CA ILE A 224 1.36 22.10 -24.39
C ILE A 224 2.54 21.88 -23.46
N GLN A 225 2.31 22.00 -22.13
CA GLN A 225 3.34 21.69 -21.15
C GLN A 225 3.78 20.24 -21.30
N MET A 226 2.84 19.30 -21.33
CA MET A 226 3.16 17.87 -21.44
C MET A 226 3.96 17.53 -22.70
N ILE A 227 3.66 18.16 -23.85
CA ILE A 227 4.46 18.01 -25.08
C ILE A 227 5.89 18.52 -24.85
N LYS A 228 6.05 19.69 -24.21
CA LYS A 228 7.38 20.22 -23.86
C LYS A 228 8.15 19.28 -22.91
N GLU A 229 7.48 18.67 -21.94
CA GLU A 229 8.11 17.69 -21.05
C GLU A 229 8.57 16.46 -21.83
N PHE A 230 7.76 15.94 -22.76
CA PHE A 230 8.14 14.80 -23.59
C PHE A 230 9.37 15.11 -24.47
N LEU A 231 9.38 16.28 -25.12
CA LEU A 231 10.54 16.73 -25.90
C LEU A 231 11.77 16.88 -25.01
N SER A 232 11.60 17.44 -23.80
CA SER A 232 12.69 17.58 -22.83
C SER A 232 13.23 16.23 -22.37
N VAL A 233 12.39 15.21 -22.17
CA VAL A 233 12.85 13.86 -21.82
C VAL A 233 13.63 13.24 -22.97
N GLU A 234 13.17 13.42 -24.21
CA GLU A 234 13.88 12.89 -25.38
C GLU A 234 15.27 13.50 -25.52
N GLU A 235 15.36 14.84 -25.42
CA GLU A 235 16.63 15.58 -25.46
C GLU A 235 17.57 15.15 -24.33
N ARG A 236 17.07 15.08 -23.10
CA ARG A 236 17.86 14.68 -21.93
C ARG A 236 18.30 13.23 -22.02
N THR A 237 17.46 12.32 -22.51
CA THR A 237 17.84 10.92 -22.73
C THR A 237 18.98 10.80 -23.75
N LYS A 238 18.95 11.58 -24.83
CA LYS A 238 20.04 11.64 -25.81
C LYS A 238 21.34 12.13 -25.16
N GLU A 239 21.27 13.17 -24.33
CA GLU A 239 22.44 13.70 -23.62
C GLU A 239 23.00 12.71 -22.59
N VAL A 240 22.14 12.04 -21.80
CA VAL A 240 22.57 10.96 -20.90
C VAL A 240 23.31 9.85 -21.66
N ASN A 241 22.75 9.37 -22.76
CA ASN A 241 23.40 8.34 -23.57
C ASN A 241 24.76 8.80 -24.10
N LYS A 242 24.85 10.04 -24.58
CA LYS A 242 26.11 10.63 -25.05
C LYS A 242 27.16 10.74 -23.94
N GLN A 243 26.77 11.13 -22.72
CA GLN A 243 27.68 11.18 -21.57
C GLN A 243 28.15 9.77 -21.18
N ILE A 244 27.25 8.80 -21.14
CA ILE A 244 27.60 7.40 -20.84
C ILE A 244 28.55 6.84 -21.91
N GLU A 245 28.26 7.04 -23.20
CA GLU A 245 29.12 6.58 -24.31
C GLU A 245 30.54 7.16 -24.21
N LYS A 246 30.68 8.43 -23.82
CA LYS A 246 31.99 9.06 -23.57
C LYS A 246 32.73 8.44 -22.40
N LEU A 247 32.02 8.03 -21.35
CA LEU A 247 32.61 7.48 -20.13
C LEU A 247 32.94 5.98 -20.25
N THR A 248 32.21 5.23 -21.08
CA THR A 248 32.38 3.76 -21.19
C THR A 248 33.10 3.30 -22.45
N HIS A 249 33.31 4.18 -23.43
CA HIS A 249 33.76 3.84 -24.78
C HIS A 249 32.94 2.73 -25.48
N ASN A 250 31.74 2.44 -24.97
CA ASN A 250 30.91 1.33 -25.41
C ASN A 250 29.51 1.83 -25.78
N LYS A 251 29.09 1.56 -27.04
CA LYS A 251 27.79 1.96 -27.59
C LYS A 251 26.61 1.14 -27.07
N GLU A 252 26.86 0.00 -26.43
CA GLU A 252 25.79 -0.88 -25.94
C GLU A 252 25.51 -0.67 -24.45
N TYR A 253 24.91 0.47 -24.11
CA TYR A 253 24.27 0.61 -22.80
C TYR A 253 22.80 0.15 -22.87
N GLU A 254 22.59 -1.07 -22.37
CA GLU A 254 21.33 -1.74 -21.98
C GLU A 254 20.05 -1.44 -22.80
N LYS A 255 20.00 -1.93 -24.05
CA LYS A 255 18.73 -2.31 -24.70
C LYS A 255 18.28 -3.71 -24.26
N LYS A 256 18.07 -3.92 -22.96
CA LYS A 256 17.15 -4.97 -22.48
C LYS A 256 16.22 -4.36 -21.45
N VAL A 257 15.28 -3.55 -21.96
CA VAL A 257 14.04 -3.32 -21.23
C VAL A 257 13.34 -4.67 -21.21
N MET A 258 13.37 -5.37 -20.07
CA MET A 258 12.38 -6.43 -19.82
C MET A 258 11.02 -5.74 -19.93
N SER A 259 10.33 -5.95 -21.04
CA SER A 259 8.97 -5.43 -21.22
C SER A 259 8.02 -6.34 -20.46
N ASP A 260 7.48 -5.80 -19.37
CA ASP A 260 6.33 -6.32 -18.66
C ASP A 260 5.15 -6.50 -19.62
N LEU A 261 4.57 -7.71 -19.63
CA LEU A 261 3.36 -8.12 -20.37
C LEU A 261 3.40 -7.95 -21.90
N LYS A 262 2.98 -8.98 -22.64
CA LYS A 262 2.56 -8.79 -24.04
C LYS A 262 1.24 -8.01 -24.03
N ILE A 263 1.34 -6.71 -24.27
CA ILE A 263 0.26 -5.70 -24.12
C ILE A 263 -0.66 -5.63 -25.36
N ASP A 264 -0.42 -6.46 -26.37
CA ASP A 264 -0.99 -6.33 -27.71
C ASP A 264 -2.53 -6.56 -27.80
N ASP A 265 -3.16 -7.10 -26.75
CA ASP A 265 -4.58 -7.46 -26.74
C ASP A 265 -5.54 -6.35 -26.24
N ILE A 266 -5.04 -5.16 -25.88
CA ILE A 266 -5.88 -4.10 -25.27
C ILE A 266 -6.20 -2.99 -26.28
N PRO A 267 -7.49 -2.83 -26.68
CA PRO A 267 -7.87 -1.86 -27.69
C PRO A 267 -7.45 -0.43 -27.36
N PHE A 268 -6.74 0.20 -28.31
CA PHE A 268 -6.33 1.60 -28.25
C PHE A 268 -5.51 1.97 -26.99
N LEU A 269 -4.84 1.03 -26.33
CA LEU A 269 -4.17 1.30 -25.05
C LEU A 269 -3.11 2.42 -25.15
N LYS A 270 -2.29 2.41 -26.21
CA LYS A 270 -1.32 3.50 -26.47
C LYS A 270 -2.00 4.85 -26.60
N PHE A 271 -3.08 4.92 -27.37
CA PHE A 271 -3.88 6.13 -27.50
C PHE A 271 -4.46 6.57 -26.15
N ARG A 272 -4.99 5.64 -25.35
CA ARG A 272 -5.51 5.92 -24.00
C ARG A 272 -4.43 6.47 -23.08
N PHE A 273 -3.21 5.95 -23.15
CA PHE A 273 -2.07 6.47 -22.39
C PHE A 273 -1.76 7.90 -22.79
N TYR A 274 -1.51 8.17 -24.08
CA TYR A 274 -1.19 9.52 -24.55
C TYR A 274 -2.32 10.51 -24.27
N TYR A 275 -3.57 10.12 -24.49
CA TYR A 275 -4.73 10.94 -24.13
C TYR A 275 -4.77 11.21 -22.62
N SER A 276 -4.53 10.21 -21.78
CA SER A 276 -4.47 10.38 -20.32
C SER A 276 -3.34 11.32 -19.90
N ALA A 277 -2.15 11.18 -20.49
CA ALA A 277 -1.01 12.05 -20.23
C ALA A 277 -1.26 13.49 -20.68
N LEU A 278 -1.65 13.70 -21.95
CA LEU A 278 -1.89 15.03 -22.53
C LEU A 278 -3.04 15.78 -21.87
N THR A 279 -4.07 15.07 -21.39
CA THR A 279 -5.18 15.69 -20.64
C THR A 279 -4.85 15.89 -19.15
N GLY A 280 -3.69 15.45 -18.68
CA GLY A 280 -3.27 15.51 -17.28
C GLY A 280 -3.92 14.46 -16.38
N LYS A 281 -4.79 13.58 -16.90
CA LYS A 281 -5.45 12.53 -16.11
C LYS A 281 -4.44 11.57 -15.48
N TYR A 282 -3.38 11.22 -16.20
CA TYR A 282 -2.35 10.28 -15.75
C TYR A 282 -1.76 10.64 -14.38
N MET A 283 -1.63 11.94 -14.11
CA MET A 283 -1.06 12.53 -12.88
C MET A 283 -2.09 13.37 -12.09
N GLN A 284 -3.38 13.11 -12.33
CA GLN A 284 -4.51 13.78 -11.66
C GLN A 284 -4.47 15.31 -11.76
N HIS A 285 -3.86 15.83 -12.83
CA HIS A 285 -3.76 17.25 -13.14
C HIS A 285 -4.84 17.70 -14.15
N ASN A 286 -5.81 16.85 -14.47
CA ASN A 286 -6.88 17.20 -15.39
C ASN A 286 -7.95 18.10 -14.77
N LYS A 287 -8.10 18.09 -13.44
CA LYS A 287 -9.09 18.89 -12.70
C LYS A 287 -8.58 19.24 -11.31
N PRO A 288 -8.96 20.41 -10.74
CA PRO A 288 -8.75 20.69 -9.33
C PRO A 288 -9.44 19.66 -8.44
N PHE A 289 -8.91 19.45 -7.24
CA PHE A 289 -9.38 18.45 -6.27
C PHE A 289 -10.91 18.40 -6.11
N PHE A 290 -11.54 19.54 -5.81
CA PHE A 290 -13.00 19.64 -5.61
C PHE A 290 -13.84 19.40 -6.88
N LYS A 291 -13.22 19.38 -8.07
CA LYS A 291 -13.88 19.12 -9.36
C LYS A 291 -13.67 17.68 -9.85
N MET A 292 -12.85 16.88 -9.16
CA MET A 292 -12.67 15.47 -9.47
C MET A 292 -14.00 14.73 -9.26
N LYS A 293 -14.37 13.81 -10.15
CA LYS A 293 -15.64 13.06 -10.04
C LYS A 293 -15.43 11.58 -9.79
N HIS A 294 -14.39 10.98 -10.37
CA HIS A 294 -14.08 9.56 -10.31
C HIS A 294 -12.56 9.36 -10.31
N PRO A 295 -12.07 8.18 -9.87
CA PRO A 295 -10.67 7.79 -10.05
C PRO A 295 -10.25 7.81 -11.52
N VAL A 296 -9.06 8.33 -11.83
CA VAL A 296 -8.49 8.42 -13.18
C VAL A 296 -6.97 8.32 -13.14
N GLY A 297 -6.37 7.90 -14.25
CA GLY A 297 -4.92 7.91 -14.43
C GLY A 297 -4.21 6.83 -13.63
N HIS A 298 -2.93 7.05 -13.36
CA HIS A 298 -2.08 6.12 -12.64
C HIS A 298 -2.57 5.92 -11.20
N SER A 299 -2.69 4.67 -10.75
CA SER A 299 -3.38 4.35 -9.51
C SER A 299 -2.58 4.74 -8.25
N VAL A 300 -1.25 4.55 -8.23
CA VAL A 300 -0.40 5.00 -7.10
C VAL A 300 -0.41 6.52 -6.94
N ARG A 301 -0.10 7.27 -8.01
CA ARG A 301 -0.22 8.73 -8.05
C ARG A 301 -1.55 9.23 -7.49
N PHE A 302 -2.65 8.60 -7.90
CA PHE A 302 -3.98 8.93 -7.42
C PHE A 302 -4.13 8.69 -5.91
N THR A 303 -3.76 7.52 -5.40
CA THR A 303 -3.93 7.20 -3.98
C THR A 303 -2.99 8.00 -3.08
N TYR A 304 -1.78 8.32 -3.53
CA TYR A 304 -0.86 9.20 -2.81
C TYR A 304 -1.41 10.63 -2.77
N PHE A 305 -1.98 11.12 -3.87
CA PHE A 305 -2.66 12.43 -3.87
C PHE A 305 -3.84 12.49 -2.89
N MET A 306 -4.67 11.44 -2.85
CA MET A 306 -5.78 11.36 -1.91
C MET A 306 -5.30 11.25 -0.46
N THR A 307 -4.20 10.53 -0.21
CA THR A 307 -3.55 10.46 1.11
C THR A 307 -3.07 11.84 1.55
N ALA A 308 -2.39 12.59 0.68
CA ALA A 308 -1.93 13.94 0.97
C ALA A 308 -3.08 14.90 1.30
N ALA A 309 -4.17 14.83 0.54
CA ALA A 309 -5.37 15.64 0.80
C ALA A 309 -6.06 15.26 2.13
N ALA A 310 -6.06 13.97 2.50
CA ALA A 310 -6.57 13.51 3.79
C ALA A 310 -5.68 13.97 4.96
N LEU A 311 -4.36 13.90 4.82
CA LEU A 311 -3.43 14.45 5.81
C LEU A 311 -3.59 15.96 5.97
N LEU A 312 -3.70 16.70 4.87
CA LEU A 312 -3.95 18.14 4.91
C LEU A 312 -5.25 18.45 5.67
N GLN A 313 -6.32 17.69 5.42
CA GLN A 313 -7.59 17.85 6.12
C GLN A 313 -7.46 17.69 7.65
N GLN A 314 -6.56 16.84 8.14
CA GLN A 314 -6.34 16.71 9.58
C GLN A 314 -5.78 17.99 10.20
N GLU A 315 -5.01 18.77 9.43
CA GLU A 315 -4.34 20.01 9.87
C GLU A 315 -5.16 21.29 9.65
N LEU A 316 -6.28 21.22 8.94
CA LEU A 316 -7.17 22.36 8.71
C LEU A 316 -8.29 22.38 9.76
N GLU A 317 -8.78 23.55 10.16
CA GLU A 317 -9.90 23.66 11.09
C GLU A 317 -11.25 23.30 10.46
N ASN A 318 -11.47 23.68 9.19
CA ASN A 318 -12.69 23.36 8.45
C ASN A 318 -12.61 21.96 7.80
N LYS A 319 -13.76 21.31 7.57
CA LYS A 319 -13.85 19.95 6.99
C LYS A 319 -14.08 19.91 5.47
N ILE A 320 -13.51 20.87 4.72
CA ILE A 320 -13.86 21.08 3.31
C ILE A 320 -13.44 19.93 2.38
N TYR A 321 -12.31 19.25 2.64
CA TYR A 321 -11.80 18.15 1.81
C TYR A 321 -12.52 16.83 2.10
N LEU A 322 -13.00 16.62 3.33
CA LEU A 322 -13.50 15.34 3.81
C LEU A 322 -14.62 14.77 2.93
N GLN A 323 -15.67 15.53 2.67
CA GLN A 323 -16.81 15.05 1.88
C GLN A 323 -16.39 14.57 0.48
N GLN A 324 -15.45 15.27 -0.14
CA GLN A 324 -14.93 14.92 -1.46
C GLN A 324 -14.07 13.65 -1.40
N LEU A 325 -13.23 13.48 -0.37
CA LEU A 325 -12.46 12.26 -0.15
C LEU A 325 -13.38 11.06 0.04
N GLU A 326 -14.38 11.14 0.91
CA GLU A 326 -15.33 10.05 1.17
C GLU A 326 -16.09 9.65 -0.11
N ARG A 327 -16.55 10.63 -0.88
CA ARG A 327 -17.27 10.40 -2.14
C ARG A 327 -16.39 9.69 -3.18
N ILE A 328 -15.15 10.14 -3.36
CA ILE A 328 -14.22 9.53 -4.31
C ILE A 328 -13.80 8.13 -3.85
N TRP A 329 -13.59 7.92 -2.54
CA TRP A 329 -13.27 6.60 -1.98
C TRP A 329 -14.40 5.60 -2.24
N LYS A 330 -15.65 6.02 -1.96
CA LYS A 330 -16.84 5.20 -2.24
C LYS A 330 -16.94 4.86 -3.72
N GLU A 331 -16.66 5.80 -4.61
CA GLU A 331 -16.65 5.58 -6.05
C GLU A 331 -15.58 4.54 -6.47
N MET A 332 -14.37 4.63 -5.91
CA MET A 332 -13.27 3.68 -6.17
C MET A 332 -13.67 2.26 -5.77
N VAL A 333 -14.11 2.09 -4.52
CA VAL A 333 -14.50 0.78 -3.98
C VAL A 333 -15.68 0.17 -4.73
N THR A 334 -16.69 0.98 -5.07
CA THR A 334 -17.91 0.46 -5.69
C THR A 334 -17.77 0.16 -7.17
N LYS A 335 -16.82 0.78 -7.90
CA LYS A 335 -16.78 0.71 -9.38
C LYS A 335 -15.43 0.38 -10.01
N TYR A 336 -14.31 0.51 -9.27
CA TYR A 336 -12.95 0.44 -9.83
C TYR A 336 -12.02 -0.54 -9.12
N MET A 337 -12.55 -1.34 -8.19
CA MET A 337 -11.77 -2.26 -7.37
C MET A 337 -12.08 -3.72 -7.72
N TYR A 338 -11.03 -4.54 -7.83
CA TYR A 338 -11.13 -5.98 -8.07
C TYR A 338 -11.51 -6.74 -6.80
N ALA A 339 -11.86 -8.02 -6.94
CA ALA A 339 -12.24 -8.90 -5.81
C ALA A 339 -11.15 -9.01 -4.75
N THR A 340 -9.88 -8.93 -5.14
CA THR A 340 -8.72 -8.95 -4.24
C THR A 340 -8.50 -7.64 -3.49
N GLY A 341 -9.29 -6.60 -3.75
CA GLY A 341 -8.99 -5.23 -3.31
C GLY A 341 -7.96 -4.51 -4.19
N GLY A 342 -7.42 -5.16 -5.23
CA GLY A 342 -6.52 -4.52 -6.18
C GLY A 342 -7.19 -3.41 -6.99
N ILE A 343 -6.40 -2.39 -7.36
CA ILE A 343 -6.85 -1.26 -8.19
C ILE A 343 -5.89 -1.02 -9.35
N GLY A 344 -6.43 -0.55 -10.47
CA GLY A 344 -5.68 -0.37 -11.73
C GLY A 344 -5.97 -1.50 -12.70
N SER A 345 -6.67 -1.19 -13.79
CA SER A 345 -7.13 -2.16 -14.78
C SER A 345 -6.40 -2.10 -16.12
N LEU A 346 -5.50 -1.12 -16.30
CA LEU A 346 -4.82 -0.87 -17.57
C LEU A 346 -3.30 -0.88 -17.37
N PRO A 347 -2.56 -1.88 -17.92
CA PRO A 347 -1.13 -2.03 -17.70
C PRO A 347 -0.27 -0.84 -18.12
N MET A 348 -0.44 -0.30 -19.33
CA MET A 348 0.37 0.83 -19.80
C MET A 348 0.10 2.14 -19.04
N LEU A 349 -1.10 2.28 -18.46
CA LEU A 349 -1.41 3.44 -17.61
C LEU A 349 -1.03 3.19 -16.15
N GLU A 350 -0.79 1.93 -15.78
CA GLU A 350 -0.62 1.47 -14.40
C GLU A 350 -1.78 1.97 -13.52
N GLY A 351 -2.98 1.92 -14.08
CA GLY A 351 -4.00 2.91 -13.74
C GLY A 351 -5.43 2.50 -14.01
N PHE A 352 -6.33 3.40 -13.64
CA PHE A 352 -7.77 3.19 -13.75
C PHE A 352 -8.26 3.20 -15.20
N GLY A 353 -9.06 2.20 -15.55
CA GLY A 353 -9.99 2.25 -16.67
C GLY A 353 -11.24 3.09 -16.37
N LYS A 354 -12.33 2.81 -17.08
CA LYS A 354 -13.67 3.35 -16.84
C LYS A 354 -14.34 2.62 -15.67
N ALA A 355 -15.43 3.19 -15.14
CA ALA A 355 -16.25 2.51 -14.14
C ALA A 355 -16.69 1.12 -14.66
N TYR A 356 -16.51 0.09 -13.83
CA TYR A 356 -16.77 -1.32 -14.17
C TYR A 356 -15.90 -1.89 -15.30
N GLU A 357 -14.83 -1.19 -15.72
CA GLU A 357 -13.81 -1.75 -16.62
C GLU A 357 -12.76 -2.49 -15.79
N LEU A 358 -13.09 -3.73 -15.43
CA LEU A 358 -12.27 -4.64 -14.62
C LEU A 358 -12.01 -5.96 -15.37
N PRO A 359 -11.25 -5.91 -16.47
CA PRO A 359 -10.87 -7.10 -17.23
C PRO A 359 -10.01 -8.03 -16.37
N GLN A 360 -10.26 -9.33 -16.43
CA GLN A 360 -9.53 -10.30 -15.60
C GLN A 360 -8.16 -10.63 -16.22
N LYS A 361 -8.11 -10.80 -17.55
CA LYS A 361 -6.91 -11.21 -18.32
C LYS A 361 -5.69 -10.31 -18.16
N TYR A 362 -5.91 -9.00 -18.03
CA TYR A 362 -4.84 -8.00 -17.99
C TYR A 362 -5.02 -7.01 -16.84
N ALA A 363 -5.61 -7.47 -15.73
CA ALA A 363 -5.66 -6.71 -14.49
C ALA A 363 -4.24 -6.30 -14.09
N TYR A 364 -4.03 -4.99 -13.88
CA TYR A 364 -2.72 -4.50 -13.45
C TYR A 364 -2.57 -4.67 -11.94
N CYS A 365 -3.49 -4.11 -11.16
CA CYS A 365 -3.55 -4.30 -9.70
C CYS A 365 -2.18 -4.17 -9.03
N GLU A 366 -1.43 -3.11 -9.33
CA GLU A 366 -0.10 -2.91 -8.79
C GLU A 366 -0.10 -2.98 -7.25
N THR A 367 0.89 -3.65 -6.66
CA THR A 367 1.01 -3.76 -5.21
C THR A 367 1.12 -2.38 -4.54
N CYS A 368 1.90 -1.45 -5.11
CA CYS A 368 1.99 -0.09 -4.60
C CYS A 368 0.65 0.65 -4.63
N ALA A 369 -0.23 0.33 -5.58
CA ALA A 369 -1.54 0.98 -5.66
C ALA A 369 -2.46 0.51 -4.53
N ALA A 370 -2.42 -0.79 -4.19
CA ALA A 370 -3.11 -1.32 -3.01
C ALA A 370 -2.54 -0.72 -1.71
N ILE A 371 -1.21 -0.59 -1.58
CA ILE A 371 -0.57 0.04 -0.43
C ILE A 371 -0.98 1.52 -0.30
N GLY A 372 -0.98 2.29 -1.40
CA GLY A 372 -1.44 3.68 -1.36
C GLY A 372 -2.92 3.80 -1.00
N SER A 373 -3.75 2.83 -1.40
CA SER A 373 -5.16 2.74 -0.97
C SER A 373 -5.28 2.47 0.54
N VAL A 374 -4.42 1.62 1.11
CA VAL A 374 -4.32 1.41 2.57
C VAL A 374 -3.95 2.70 3.28
N PHE A 375 -2.94 3.44 2.79
CA PHE A 375 -2.56 4.73 3.38
C PHE A 375 -3.72 5.71 3.38
N TRP A 376 -4.37 5.90 2.24
CA TRP A 376 -5.52 6.80 2.14
C TRP A 376 -6.67 6.38 3.06
N SER A 377 -6.98 5.08 3.10
CA SER A 377 -8.07 4.55 3.93
C SER A 377 -7.74 4.72 5.41
N ASN A 378 -6.48 4.58 5.82
CA ASN A 378 -6.05 4.84 7.19
C ASN A 378 -6.24 6.30 7.60
N GLU A 379 -5.95 7.25 6.71
CA GLU A 379 -6.16 8.67 7.02
C GLU A 379 -7.66 9.03 7.05
N LEU A 380 -8.49 8.40 6.23
CA LEU A 380 -9.95 8.52 6.32
C LEU A 380 -10.52 7.88 7.59
N LEU A 381 -9.97 6.75 8.01
CA LEU A 381 -10.29 6.09 9.27
C LEU A 381 -10.02 7.04 10.44
N LYS A 382 -8.85 7.67 10.50
CA LYS A 382 -8.50 8.68 11.52
C LYS A 382 -9.37 9.93 11.49
N LEU A 383 -9.86 10.33 10.31
CA LEU A 383 -10.73 11.51 10.16
C LEU A 383 -12.19 11.25 10.57
N THR A 384 -12.65 10.01 10.49
CA THR A 384 -14.09 9.70 10.53
C THR A 384 -14.50 8.66 11.57
N GLY A 385 -13.58 7.82 12.03
CA GLY A 385 -13.89 6.67 12.88
C GLY A 385 -14.73 5.58 12.19
N LYS A 386 -14.90 5.60 10.86
CA LYS A 386 -15.77 4.63 10.15
C LYS A 386 -15.06 3.29 9.89
N ALA A 387 -15.75 2.19 10.23
CA ALA A 387 -15.21 0.83 10.12
C ALA A 387 -14.85 0.42 8.68
N CYS A 388 -15.57 0.93 7.68
CA CYS A 388 -15.39 0.56 6.27
C CYS A 388 -13.98 0.81 5.74
N TYR A 389 -13.30 1.80 6.28
CA TYR A 389 -11.91 2.08 5.94
C TYR A 389 -10.96 1.01 6.50
N SER A 390 -11.16 0.62 7.77
CA SER A 390 -10.39 -0.46 8.40
C SER A 390 -10.69 -1.83 7.77
N ASP A 391 -11.93 -2.06 7.38
CA ASP A 391 -12.33 -3.28 6.69
C ASP A 391 -11.63 -3.42 5.34
N LEU A 392 -11.55 -2.34 4.55
CA LEU A 392 -10.80 -2.35 3.30
C LEU A 392 -9.29 -2.55 3.53
N ILE A 393 -8.72 -1.96 4.59
CA ILE A 393 -7.31 -2.16 4.95
C ILE A 393 -7.04 -3.65 5.19
N GLU A 394 -7.88 -4.33 5.97
CA GLU A 394 -7.77 -5.78 6.20
C GLU A 394 -7.79 -6.53 4.86
N TRP A 395 -8.82 -6.28 4.05
CA TRP A 395 -9.01 -7.00 2.80
C TRP A 395 -7.84 -6.82 1.82
N GLN A 396 -7.30 -5.60 1.69
CA GLN A 396 -6.15 -5.33 0.82
C GLN A 396 -4.86 -5.93 1.36
N LEU A 397 -4.62 -5.86 2.68
CA LEU A 397 -3.47 -6.47 3.33
C LEU A 397 -3.44 -7.98 3.05
N TYR A 398 -4.52 -8.69 3.32
CA TYR A 398 -4.58 -10.15 3.20
C TYR A 398 -4.58 -10.67 1.75
N ASN A 399 -4.89 -9.82 0.77
CA ASN A 399 -5.04 -10.23 -0.64
C ASN A 399 -4.08 -9.47 -1.56
N ALA A 400 -4.47 -8.29 -2.04
CA ALA A 400 -3.73 -7.52 -3.05
C ALA A 400 -2.29 -7.14 -2.65
N ILE A 401 -1.97 -7.11 -1.36
CA ILE A 401 -0.61 -6.84 -0.87
C ILE A 401 0.16 -8.13 -0.64
N LEU A 402 -0.39 -9.11 0.08
CA LEU A 402 0.36 -10.33 0.40
C LEU A 402 0.70 -11.21 -0.81
N VAL A 403 -0.13 -11.23 -1.85
CA VAL A 403 0.18 -11.98 -3.09
C VAL A 403 1.48 -11.51 -3.72
N SER A 404 1.89 -10.26 -3.47
CA SER A 404 3.06 -9.67 -4.10
C SER A 404 4.36 -10.32 -3.68
N SER A 405 4.46 -10.95 -2.52
CA SER A 405 5.70 -11.56 -2.03
C SER A 405 5.59 -13.08 -1.99
N SER A 406 6.61 -13.75 -2.47
CA SER A 406 6.85 -15.16 -2.20
C SER A 406 6.92 -15.42 -0.68
N ILE A 407 6.64 -16.67 -0.29
CA ILE A 407 6.64 -17.11 1.11
C ILE A 407 8.02 -16.96 1.75
N ASP A 408 9.10 -17.09 0.97
CA ASP A 408 10.47 -16.90 1.46
C ASP A 408 10.93 -15.42 1.48
N GLY A 409 10.15 -14.52 0.90
CA GLY A 409 10.39 -13.08 0.90
C GLY A 409 11.44 -12.59 -0.11
N THR A 410 11.85 -13.40 -1.09
CA THR A 410 12.96 -13.06 -2.02
C THR A 410 12.52 -12.80 -3.45
N LYS A 411 11.30 -13.19 -3.82
CA LYS A 411 10.68 -12.90 -5.12
C LYS A 411 9.39 -12.10 -4.97
N TYR A 412 9.12 -11.23 -5.93
CA TYR A 412 7.98 -10.30 -5.91
C TYR A 412 7.18 -10.30 -7.21
N PHE A 413 5.89 -10.00 -7.14
CA PHE A 413 5.10 -9.50 -8.27
C PHE A 413 5.09 -7.96 -8.25
N TYR A 414 5.07 -7.37 -9.44
CA TYR A 414 4.75 -5.95 -9.63
C TYR A 414 3.25 -5.75 -9.81
N TYR A 415 2.69 -6.48 -10.78
CA TYR A 415 1.25 -6.51 -11.09
C TYR A 415 0.65 -7.84 -10.62
N ASN A 416 -0.61 -7.81 -10.18
CA ASN A 416 -1.27 -8.93 -9.52
C ASN A 416 -2.47 -9.40 -10.36
N PRO A 417 -2.28 -10.36 -11.29
CA PRO A 417 -3.33 -10.75 -12.22
C PRO A 417 -4.43 -11.57 -11.55
N MET A 418 -5.63 -11.53 -12.13
CA MET A 418 -6.79 -12.30 -11.65
C MET A 418 -6.92 -13.67 -12.35
N ILE A 419 -6.14 -13.87 -13.41
CA ILE A 419 -6.05 -15.09 -14.21
C ILE A 419 -4.63 -15.24 -14.76
N SER A 420 -4.14 -16.46 -14.81
CA SER A 420 -2.82 -16.83 -15.35
C SER A 420 -2.98 -18.01 -16.30
N ASN A 421 -2.30 -17.95 -17.45
CA ASN A 421 -2.15 -19.08 -18.37
C ASN A 421 -0.80 -19.81 -18.17
N GLY A 422 -0.24 -19.77 -16.96
CA GLY A 422 1.05 -20.41 -16.63
C GLY A 422 2.30 -19.61 -16.97
N ASN A 423 2.16 -18.38 -17.49
CA ASN A 423 3.29 -17.57 -17.96
C ASN A 423 3.76 -16.50 -16.95
N TYR A 424 3.19 -16.46 -15.76
CA TYR A 424 3.56 -15.50 -14.72
C TYR A 424 4.40 -16.17 -13.63
N GLU A 425 5.45 -15.48 -13.19
CA GLU A 425 6.26 -15.86 -12.03
C GLU A 425 6.74 -14.61 -11.30
N ARG A 426 6.92 -14.73 -9.98
CA ARG A 426 7.53 -13.66 -9.20
C ARG A 426 9.02 -13.53 -9.55
N GLN A 427 9.52 -12.30 -9.61
CA GLN A 427 10.91 -12.00 -9.96
C GLN A 427 11.73 -11.62 -8.73
N ASN A 428 13.02 -11.91 -8.73
CA ASN A 428 13.93 -11.53 -7.64
C ASN A 428 14.05 -10.01 -7.48
N TRP A 429 13.98 -9.27 -8.59
CA TRP A 429 14.02 -7.81 -8.66
C TRP A 429 13.44 -7.33 -9.99
N TYR A 430 13.15 -6.04 -10.09
CA TYR A 430 12.63 -5.41 -11.30
C TYR A 430 13.49 -4.21 -11.69
N ARG A 431 13.40 -3.77 -12.95
CA ARG A 431 13.99 -2.48 -13.37
C ARG A 431 13.30 -1.31 -12.66
N THR A 432 11.99 -1.40 -12.45
CA THR A 432 11.22 -0.50 -11.60
C THR A 432 10.88 -1.26 -10.32
N ALA A 433 11.67 -1.10 -9.26
CA ALA A 433 11.58 -1.92 -8.05
C ALA A 433 10.82 -1.23 -6.90
N CYS A 434 9.75 -0.50 -7.23
CA CYS A 434 8.94 0.17 -6.22
C CYS A 434 8.21 -0.82 -5.29
N CYS A 435 7.75 -1.96 -5.81
CA CYS A 435 6.92 -2.91 -5.07
C CYS A 435 7.65 -3.63 -3.91
N PRO A 436 8.88 -4.18 -4.09
CA PRO A 436 9.60 -4.85 -3.00
C PRO A 436 9.79 -3.99 -1.75
N SER A 437 10.38 -2.80 -1.92
CA SER A 437 10.66 -1.88 -0.79
C SER A 437 9.36 -1.34 -0.17
N ASN A 438 8.34 -1.06 -0.98
CA ASN A 438 7.04 -0.61 -0.48
C ASN A 438 6.31 -1.72 0.31
N TYR A 439 6.41 -2.98 -0.13
CA TYR A 439 5.92 -4.14 0.61
C TYR A 439 6.61 -4.24 1.97
N SER A 440 7.94 -4.18 2.01
CA SER A 440 8.69 -4.33 3.24
C SER A 440 8.38 -3.26 4.29
N ARG A 441 8.23 -1.99 3.89
CA ARG A 441 7.82 -0.94 4.85
C ARG A 441 6.38 -1.15 5.34
N THR A 442 5.48 -1.65 4.48
CA THR A 442 4.09 -1.93 4.86
C THR A 442 4.00 -3.07 5.88
N ILE A 443 4.72 -4.18 5.65
CA ILE A 443 4.74 -5.32 6.59
C ILE A 443 5.37 -4.93 7.94
N ALA A 444 6.42 -4.12 7.92
CA ALA A 444 7.02 -3.59 9.14
C ALA A 444 6.03 -2.71 9.95
N LYS A 445 5.11 -2.02 9.26
CA LYS A 445 4.13 -1.07 9.82
C LYS A 445 2.75 -1.66 10.12
N VAL A 446 2.54 -2.96 9.93
CA VAL A 446 1.18 -3.55 10.08
C VAL A 446 0.57 -3.36 11.48
N GLY A 447 1.40 -3.19 12.51
CA GLY A 447 0.96 -2.87 13.87
C GLY A 447 0.25 -1.52 14.01
N ASP A 448 0.55 -0.56 13.13
CA ASP A 448 -0.02 0.80 13.16
C ASP A 448 -1.52 0.81 12.88
N TYR A 449 -2.02 -0.25 12.26
CA TYR A 449 -3.43 -0.38 11.90
C TYR A 449 -4.26 -1.08 12.96
N ILE A 450 -3.69 -1.50 14.10
CA ILE A 450 -4.40 -2.36 15.07
C ILE A 450 -5.34 -1.56 15.97
N TYR A 451 -4.88 -0.45 16.53
CA TYR A 451 -5.61 0.29 17.57
C TYR A 451 -5.58 1.81 17.37
N SER A 452 -6.66 2.46 17.80
CA SER A 452 -6.69 3.91 18.02
C SER A 452 -7.46 4.25 19.29
N MET A 453 -7.21 5.43 19.84
CA MET A 453 -7.87 5.92 21.05
C MET A 453 -8.41 7.34 20.90
N LYS A 454 -9.50 7.59 21.60
CA LYS A 454 -10.06 8.92 21.85
C LYS A 454 -10.47 8.98 23.31
N GLU A 455 -9.87 9.90 24.06
CA GLU A 455 -10.13 10.03 25.50
C GLU A 455 -9.93 8.69 26.23
N SER A 456 -10.97 8.14 26.85
CA SER A 456 -10.97 6.82 27.51
C SER A 456 -11.59 5.69 26.66
N GLU A 457 -11.78 5.91 25.37
CA GLU A 457 -12.35 4.94 24.43
C GLU A 457 -11.26 4.32 23.55
N LEU A 458 -11.34 3.00 23.32
CA LEU A 458 -10.39 2.24 22.51
C LEU A 458 -11.09 1.58 21.32
N TRP A 459 -10.57 1.81 20.12
CA TRP A 459 -10.99 1.12 18.90
C TRP A 459 -10.01 0.01 18.55
N ILE A 460 -10.57 -1.18 18.30
CA ILE A 460 -9.88 -2.35 17.81
C ILE A 460 -10.22 -2.48 16.32
N HIS A 461 -9.26 -2.10 15.49
CA HIS A 461 -9.39 -2.05 14.04
C HIS A 461 -8.99 -3.37 13.40
N GLN A 462 -7.89 -3.98 13.82
CA GLN A 462 -7.37 -5.22 13.26
C GLN A 462 -7.19 -6.27 14.35
N TYR A 463 -7.51 -7.51 14.01
CA TYR A 463 -7.45 -8.64 14.94
C TYR A 463 -6.16 -9.41 14.73
N ILE A 464 -5.04 -8.77 15.08
CA ILE A 464 -3.67 -9.29 14.89
C ILE A 464 -3.05 -9.54 16.25
N SER A 465 -2.54 -10.74 16.47
CA SER A 465 -1.97 -11.11 17.77
C SER A 465 -0.82 -10.19 18.16
N ASN A 466 -0.90 -9.64 19.38
CA ASN A 466 0.07 -8.69 19.88
C ASN A 466 0.05 -8.60 21.40
N SER A 467 1.13 -8.05 21.96
CA SER A 467 1.13 -7.45 23.29
C SER A 467 1.29 -5.94 23.12
N SER A 468 0.41 -5.17 23.73
CA SER A 468 0.44 -3.70 23.65
C SER A 468 0.47 -3.05 25.02
N LYS A 469 1.16 -1.91 25.12
CA LYS A 469 1.25 -1.07 26.32
C LYS A 469 0.73 0.31 25.98
N ILE A 470 -0.57 0.52 26.17
CA ILE A 470 -1.21 1.76 25.77
C ILE A 470 -1.03 2.78 26.89
N GLY A 471 -0.26 3.82 26.60
CA GLY A 471 0.19 4.76 27.64
C GLY A 471 1.00 4.05 28.74
N GLN A 472 0.87 4.52 29.98
CA GLN A 472 1.54 3.88 31.13
C GLN A 472 0.65 2.86 31.85
N GLU A 473 -0.66 2.88 31.59
CA GLU A 473 -1.68 2.32 32.48
C GLU A 473 -2.37 1.05 31.95
N ILE A 474 -2.48 0.86 30.63
CA ILE A 474 -3.17 -0.31 30.05
C ILE A 474 -2.16 -1.26 29.42
N ASN A 475 -2.16 -2.51 29.86
CA ASN A 475 -1.54 -3.61 29.13
C ASN A 475 -2.62 -4.41 28.41
N LEU A 476 -2.47 -4.59 27.10
CA LEU A 476 -3.31 -5.46 26.29
C LEU A 476 -2.52 -6.68 25.82
N SER A 477 -3.20 -7.81 25.75
CA SER A 477 -2.75 -8.96 24.97
C SER A 477 -3.90 -9.43 24.09
N LEU A 478 -3.69 -9.42 22.79
CA LEU A 478 -4.64 -9.97 21.83
C LEU A 478 -4.04 -11.25 21.24
N VAL A 479 -4.80 -12.34 21.27
CA VAL A 479 -4.46 -13.61 20.63
C VAL A 479 -5.49 -13.87 19.56
N SER A 480 -5.06 -13.91 18.30
CA SER A 480 -5.91 -14.10 17.14
C SER A 480 -5.52 -15.37 16.40
N TYR A 481 -6.53 -16.12 15.98
CA TYR A 481 -6.37 -17.29 15.10
C TYR A 481 -6.63 -16.94 13.62
N PHE A 482 -6.79 -15.66 13.29
CA PHE A 482 -6.88 -15.23 11.91
C PHE A 482 -5.58 -15.46 11.13
N PRO A 483 -5.69 -15.67 9.81
CA PRO A 483 -6.93 -15.67 9.02
C PRO A 483 -7.64 -17.03 8.95
N TRP A 484 -7.24 -18.02 9.75
CA TRP A 484 -7.67 -19.41 9.60
C TRP A 484 -8.91 -19.77 10.41
N GLU A 485 -9.06 -19.18 11.59
CA GLU A 485 -10.25 -19.32 12.43
C GLU A 485 -10.75 -17.95 12.88
N GLY A 486 -12.07 -17.85 13.09
CA GLY A 486 -12.74 -16.64 13.54
C GLY A 486 -12.64 -16.38 15.03
N LYS A 487 -11.61 -16.87 15.72
CA LYS A 487 -11.48 -16.75 17.18
C LYS A 487 -10.45 -15.69 17.55
N VAL A 488 -10.81 -14.82 18.47
CA VAL A 488 -9.91 -13.81 19.03
C VAL A 488 -10.12 -13.72 20.54
N LYS A 489 -9.03 -13.64 21.30
CA LYS A 489 -9.06 -13.36 22.74
C LYS A 489 -8.37 -12.04 23.02
N LEU A 490 -9.01 -11.19 23.80
CA LEU A 490 -8.46 -9.93 24.27
C LEU A 490 -8.40 -9.94 25.80
N PHE A 491 -7.18 -9.76 26.32
CA PHE A 491 -6.92 -9.59 27.73
C PHE A 491 -6.54 -8.13 27.99
N ILE A 492 -7.23 -7.50 28.94
CA ILE A 492 -7.00 -6.11 29.34
C ILE A 492 -6.59 -6.11 30.82
N ASN A 493 -5.46 -5.50 31.12
CA ASN A 493 -4.98 -5.34 32.49
C ASN A 493 -4.63 -3.88 32.77
N PHE A 494 -5.27 -3.29 33.78
CA PHE A 494 -5.06 -1.91 34.23
C PHE A 494 -4.06 -1.87 35.39
N LYS A 495 -2.98 -1.10 35.26
CA LYS A 495 -1.93 -1.01 36.30
C LYS A 495 -2.37 -0.23 37.53
N LYS A 496 -3.13 0.85 37.37
CA LYS A 496 -3.71 1.64 38.46
C LYS A 496 -5.22 1.41 38.54
N SER A 497 -5.73 1.19 39.76
CA SER A 497 -7.14 0.90 40.03
C SER A 497 -8.13 1.97 39.55
N ASN A 498 -7.65 3.22 39.37
CA ASN A 498 -8.52 4.36 39.08
C ASN A 498 -8.59 4.71 37.58
N TYR A 499 -7.76 4.10 36.72
CA TYR A 499 -7.83 4.31 35.28
C TYR A 499 -8.62 3.18 34.62
N LYS A 500 -9.68 3.53 33.88
CA LYS A 500 -10.52 2.58 33.15
C LYS A 500 -10.83 3.08 31.76
N LEU A 501 -11.02 2.15 30.83
CA LEU A 501 -11.63 2.45 29.54
C LEU A 501 -13.14 2.65 29.75
N SER A 502 -13.73 3.64 29.11
CA SER A 502 -15.19 3.86 29.13
C SER A 502 -15.89 2.96 28.12
N LYS A 503 -15.28 2.77 26.94
CA LYS A 503 -15.84 1.97 25.84
C LYS A 503 -14.77 1.21 25.07
N LEU A 504 -15.17 0.06 24.55
CA LEU A 504 -14.42 -0.70 23.57
C LEU A 504 -15.21 -0.80 22.26
N HIS A 505 -14.58 -0.45 21.15
CA HIS A 505 -15.18 -0.51 19.83
C HIS A 505 -14.50 -1.60 19.00
N PHE A 506 -15.24 -2.66 18.70
CA PHE A 506 -14.76 -3.79 17.90
C PHE A 506 -15.26 -3.65 16.48
N ARG A 507 -14.34 -3.66 15.49
CA ARG A 507 -14.77 -3.69 14.09
C ARG A 507 -15.56 -4.97 13.84
N PHE A 508 -16.80 -4.86 13.39
CA PHE A 508 -17.58 -5.95 12.85
C PHE A 508 -17.34 -6.02 11.33
N PRO A 509 -16.53 -6.99 10.84
CA PRO A 509 -16.10 -7.00 9.46
C PRO A 509 -17.26 -7.22 8.48
N SER A 510 -17.14 -6.68 7.27
CA SER A 510 -18.21 -6.81 6.25
C SER A 510 -18.36 -8.22 5.69
N TRP A 511 -17.32 -9.06 5.81
CA TRP A 511 -17.27 -10.40 5.26
C TRP A 511 -17.92 -11.47 6.15
N THR A 512 -18.18 -11.18 7.43
CA THR A 512 -18.89 -12.09 8.33
C THR A 512 -20.32 -11.62 8.55
N LYS A 513 -21.27 -12.56 8.69
CA LYS A 513 -22.68 -12.21 8.96
C LYS A 513 -22.97 -12.05 10.45
N LYS A 514 -22.15 -12.67 11.30
CA LYS A 514 -22.41 -12.87 12.72
C LYS A 514 -21.12 -12.79 13.53
N MET A 515 -21.16 -12.00 14.58
CA MET A 515 -20.08 -11.85 15.57
C MET A 515 -20.66 -12.10 16.95
N LYS A 516 -19.97 -12.89 17.77
CA LYS A 516 -20.26 -13.05 19.19
C LYS A 516 -19.14 -12.43 20.00
N ILE A 517 -19.51 -11.79 21.11
CA ILE A 517 -18.57 -11.29 22.09
C ILE A 517 -18.97 -11.83 23.46
N SER A 518 -18.03 -12.48 24.14
CA SER A 518 -18.16 -12.90 25.54
C SER A 518 -17.31 -11.99 26.41
N ILE A 519 -17.90 -11.40 27.45
CA ILE A 519 -17.16 -10.65 28.48
C ILE A 519 -17.43 -11.31 29.83
N ASN A 520 -16.38 -11.78 30.51
CA ASN A 520 -16.50 -12.43 31.82
C ASN A 520 -17.59 -13.53 31.86
N GLY A 521 -17.79 -14.26 30.76
CA GLY A 521 -18.79 -15.33 30.62
C GLY A 521 -20.18 -14.90 30.12
N GLN A 522 -20.46 -13.60 29.96
CA GLN A 522 -21.72 -13.10 29.38
C GLN A 522 -21.59 -12.96 27.86
N ASN A 523 -22.42 -13.71 27.12
CA ASN A 523 -22.38 -13.73 25.65
C ASN A 523 -23.38 -12.74 25.05
N LYS A 524 -22.90 -11.89 24.14
CA LYS A 524 -23.72 -11.04 23.26
C LYS A 524 -23.46 -11.43 21.81
N GLU A 525 -24.52 -11.49 21.02
CA GLU A 525 -24.45 -11.82 19.60
C GLU A 525 -24.92 -10.64 18.75
N PHE A 526 -24.20 -10.39 17.66
CA PHE A 526 -24.41 -9.31 16.74
C PHE A 526 -24.53 -9.89 15.33
N ASN A 527 -25.52 -9.41 14.57
CA ASN A 527 -25.73 -9.76 13.17
C ASN A 527 -25.84 -8.48 12.37
N HIS A 528 -25.29 -8.45 11.15
CA HIS A 528 -25.45 -7.27 10.29
C HIS A 528 -26.93 -7.05 9.99
N GLN A 529 -27.40 -5.81 10.08
CA GLN A 529 -28.74 -5.45 9.66
C GLN A 529 -28.85 -5.63 8.15
N THR A 530 -29.70 -6.55 7.70
CA THR A 530 -30.01 -6.73 6.27
C THR A 530 -30.87 -5.57 5.79
N ASN A 531 -30.24 -4.46 5.40
CA ASN A 531 -30.97 -3.41 4.67
C ASN A 531 -31.23 -3.86 3.22
N SER A 532 -32.45 -3.61 2.74
CA SER A 532 -32.94 -4.02 1.42
C SER A 532 -32.23 -3.34 0.24
N GLU A 533 -31.46 -2.27 0.48
CA GLU A 533 -30.71 -1.50 -0.54
C GLU A 533 -29.19 -1.71 -0.42
N THR A 534 -28.72 -2.96 -0.48
CA THR A 534 -27.27 -3.22 -0.53
C THR A 534 -26.70 -2.73 -1.86
N ILE A 535 -25.85 -1.71 -1.81
CA ILE A 535 -25.10 -1.22 -2.98
C ILE A 535 -24.28 -2.39 -3.55
N THR A 536 -24.61 -2.80 -4.77
CA THR A 536 -23.82 -3.81 -5.49
C THR A 536 -22.50 -3.20 -5.95
N THR A 537 -21.40 -3.62 -5.33
CA THR A 537 -20.05 -3.23 -5.77
C THR A 537 -19.64 -3.99 -7.03
N ALA A 538 -18.67 -3.45 -7.76
CA ALA A 538 -18.14 -4.06 -8.97
C ALA A 538 -17.64 -5.49 -8.72
N SER A 539 -16.97 -5.72 -7.60
CA SER A 539 -16.33 -7.00 -7.26
C SER A 539 -17.17 -7.94 -6.39
N GLY A 540 -18.30 -7.48 -5.85
CA GLY A 540 -19.12 -8.22 -4.89
C GLY A 540 -18.66 -8.09 -3.43
N TYR A 541 -17.41 -7.70 -3.17
CA TYR A 541 -16.96 -7.32 -1.83
C TYR A 541 -17.37 -5.88 -1.49
N ASN A 542 -17.96 -5.65 -0.31
CA ASN A 542 -18.50 -4.35 0.08
C ASN A 542 -18.10 -3.95 1.52
N PRO A 543 -17.00 -3.20 1.71
CA PRO A 543 -16.58 -2.76 3.05
C PRO A 543 -17.55 -1.77 3.70
N LEU A 544 -18.48 -1.15 2.94
CA LEU A 544 -19.48 -0.23 3.50
C LEU A 544 -20.45 -0.91 4.47
N LEU A 545 -20.51 -2.24 4.48
CA LEU A 545 -21.34 -3.01 5.41
C LEU A 545 -20.69 -3.19 6.78
N SER A 546 -19.38 -2.94 6.93
CA SER A 546 -18.73 -3.06 8.24
C SER A 546 -19.14 -1.91 9.17
N GLU A 547 -19.17 -2.20 10.46
CA GLU A 547 -19.51 -1.24 11.52
C GLU A 547 -18.62 -1.44 12.76
N TYR A 548 -18.74 -0.57 13.76
CA TYR A 548 -18.13 -0.79 15.08
C TYR A 548 -19.22 -1.20 16.07
N VAL A 549 -19.07 -2.36 16.68
CA VAL A 549 -19.87 -2.76 17.84
C VAL A 549 -19.21 -2.16 19.07
N THR A 550 -20.00 -1.40 19.82
CA THR A 550 -19.53 -0.72 21.03
C THR A 550 -19.96 -1.50 22.26
N LEU A 551 -18.99 -1.83 23.11
CA LEU A 551 -19.24 -2.38 24.43
C LEU A 551 -19.00 -1.29 25.46
N GLU A 552 -20.07 -0.97 26.19
CA GLU A 552 -20.06 -0.14 27.37
C GLU A 552 -20.19 -1.08 28.57
N ASP A 553 -19.15 -1.13 29.41
CA ASP A 553 -19.09 -2.03 30.56
C ASP A 553 -18.21 -1.44 31.66
N ASN A 554 -18.41 -1.89 32.90
CA ASN A 554 -17.51 -1.60 34.02
C ASN A 554 -16.33 -2.56 33.97
N PHE A 555 -15.43 -2.36 33.00
CA PHE A 555 -14.22 -3.17 32.86
C PHE A 555 -13.47 -3.25 34.19
N SER A 556 -13.29 -4.47 34.69
CA SER A 556 -12.54 -4.74 35.91
C SER A 556 -11.04 -4.58 35.64
N ASN A 557 -10.22 -4.55 36.70
CA ASN A 557 -8.76 -4.44 36.56
C ASN A 557 -8.16 -5.52 35.64
N LYS A 558 -8.82 -6.68 35.53
CA LYS A 558 -8.48 -7.77 34.62
C LYS A 558 -9.74 -8.20 33.86
N THR A 559 -9.86 -7.77 32.62
CA THR A 559 -10.98 -8.14 31.75
C THR A 559 -10.51 -9.13 30.69
N GLU A 560 -11.24 -10.24 30.52
CA GLU A 560 -11.10 -11.15 29.39
C GLU A 560 -12.32 -11.03 28.48
N ILE A 561 -12.05 -10.87 27.18
CA ILE A 561 -13.06 -10.75 26.14
C ILE A 561 -12.74 -11.77 25.04
N ASP A 562 -13.66 -12.70 24.80
CA ASP A 562 -13.60 -13.61 23.67
C ASP A 562 -14.46 -13.08 22.53
N LEU A 563 -13.93 -13.06 21.32
CA LEU A 563 -14.68 -12.78 20.09
C LEU A 563 -14.70 -14.01 19.20
N GLU A 564 -15.87 -14.29 18.63
CA GLU A 564 -16.07 -15.32 17.63
C GLU A 564 -16.76 -14.72 16.39
N PHE A 565 -16.09 -14.81 15.24
CA PHE A 565 -16.61 -14.42 13.94
C PHE A 565 -17.05 -15.67 13.19
N GLN A 566 -18.25 -15.64 12.61
CA GLN A 566 -18.68 -16.72 11.75
C GLN A 566 -17.82 -16.74 10.48
N MET A 567 -17.11 -17.85 10.26
CA MET A 567 -16.26 -18.09 9.09
C MET A 567 -16.95 -19.07 8.14
N ASN A 568 -17.62 -18.56 7.12
CA ASN A 568 -18.23 -19.35 6.06
C ASN A 568 -17.57 -19.04 4.72
N VAL A 569 -17.69 -19.97 3.76
CA VAL A 569 -17.38 -19.66 2.38
C VAL A 569 -18.43 -18.67 1.84
N THR A 570 -17.96 -17.52 1.37
CA THR A 570 -18.78 -16.48 0.77
C THR A 570 -18.57 -16.47 -0.74
N LYS A 571 -19.67 -16.43 -1.48
CA LYS A 571 -19.67 -16.26 -2.93
C LYS A 571 -19.75 -14.77 -3.24
N LEU A 572 -18.75 -14.25 -3.94
CA LEU A 572 -18.72 -12.88 -4.42
C LEU A 572 -19.27 -12.87 -5.85
N TYR A 573 -20.29 -12.04 -6.08
CA TYR A 573 -20.88 -11.83 -7.40
C TYR A 573 -20.49 -10.48 -7.95
N SER A 574 -19.99 -10.47 -9.18
CA SER A 574 -19.63 -9.22 -9.85
C SER A 574 -20.87 -8.43 -10.29
N HIS A 575 -20.73 -7.11 -10.37
CA HIS A 575 -21.80 -6.26 -10.91
C HIS A 575 -22.07 -6.61 -12.39
N LYS A 576 -23.34 -6.69 -12.80
CA LYS A 576 -23.81 -7.06 -14.17
C LYS A 576 -23.20 -6.31 -15.36
N LYS A 577 -22.56 -5.17 -15.11
CA LYS A 577 -21.84 -4.36 -16.12
C LYS A 577 -20.50 -5.00 -16.52
N ILE A 578 -19.93 -5.87 -15.70
CA ILE A 578 -18.70 -6.61 -15.98
C ILE A 578 -19.10 -7.90 -16.70
N LYS A 579 -19.22 -7.82 -18.03
CA LYS A 579 -19.76 -8.93 -18.84
C LYS A 579 -18.92 -10.22 -18.74
N GLU A 580 -17.60 -10.10 -18.60
CA GLU A 580 -16.66 -11.24 -18.53
C GLU A 580 -16.86 -12.11 -17.28
N ASN A 581 -17.48 -11.57 -16.23
CA ASN A 581 -17.74 -12.26 -14.97
C ASN A 581 -19.21 -12.72 -14.84
N ARG A 582 -20.00 -12.65 -15.92
CA ARG A 582 -21.36 -13.21 -15.91
C ARG A 582 -21.30 -14.71 -15.66
N ARG A 583 -22.16 -15.20 -14.75
CA ARG A 583 -22.19 -16.61 -14.31
C ARG A 583 -20.88 -17.11 -13.68
N LYS A 584 -20.02 -16.18 -13.28
CA LYS A 584 -18.81 -16.48 -12.52
C LYS A 584 -18.94 -15.98 -11.10
N ILE A 585 -18.27 -16.68 -10.20
CA ILE A 585 -18.13 -16.30 -8.81
C ILE A 585 -16.65 -16.26 -8.43
N ALA A 586 -16.33 -15.43 -7.44
CA ALA A 586 -15.11 -15.58 -6.67
C ALA A 586 -15.49 -16.12 -5.27
N LEU A 587 -14.59 -16.88 -4.66
CA LEU A 587 -14.79 -17.43 -3.32
C LEU A 587 -13.92 -16.70 -2.31
N SER A 588 -14.46 -16.45 -1.12
CA SER A 588 -13.70 -16.00 0.04
C SER A 588 -14.05 -16.82 1.28
N TYR A 589 -13.10 -16.91 2.22
CA TYR A 589 -13.29 -17.47 3.55
C TYR A 589 -12.61 -16.55 4.55
N GLY A 590 -13.41 -15.91 5.42
CA GLY A 590 -12.92 -14.79 6.21
C GLY A 590 -12.43 -13.62 5.34
N PRO A 591 -11.28 -13.00 5.65
CA PRO A 591 -10.69 -11.93 4.86
C PRO A 591 -9.91 -12.43 3.62
N LEU A 592 -9.84 -13.74 3.37
CA LEU A 592 -9.05 -14.32 2.28
C LEU A 592 -9.90 -14.57 1.04
N VAL A 593 -9.44 -14.05 -0.11
CA VAL A 593 -9.90 -14.44 -1.45
C VAL A 593 -9.15 -15.69 -1.87
N TYR A 594 -9.84 -16.62 -2.53
CA TYR A 594 -9.29 -17.88 -3.00
C TYR A 594 -9.12 -17.88 -4.52
N CYS A 595 -8.19 -18.70 -4.99
CA CYS A 595 -7.97 -18.98 -6.40
C CYS A 595 -7.84 -20.48 -6.64
N PHE A 596 -8.07 -20.88 -7.90
CA PHE A 596 -7.92 -22.25 -8.35
C PHE A 596 -6.63 -22.35 -9.16
N GLU A 597 -5.67 -23.16 -8.70
CA GLU A 597 -4.42 -23.44 -9.42
C GLU A 597 -4.50 -24.78 -10.17
N LYS A 598 -4.01 -24.84 -11.40
CA LYS A 598 -3.94 -26.09 -12.18
C LYS A 598 -3.09 -27.17 -11.50
N ILE A 599 -2.07 -26.79 -10.73
CA ILE A 599 -1.22 -27.73 -9.96
C ILE A 599 -2.00 -28.53 -8.91
N ASP A 600 -3.05 -27.96 -8.32
CA ASP A 600 -3.93 -28.67 -7.37
C ASP A 600 -5.05 -29.45 -8.07
N ASN A 601 -5.27 -29.17 -9.36
CA ASN A 601 -6.41 -29.60 -10.13
C ASN A 601 -5.98 -30.11 -11.52
N PRO A 602 -5.11 -31.13 -11.62
CA PRO A 602 -4.44 -31.50 -12.87
C PRO A 602 -5.40 -31.88 -14.02
N ASN A 603 -6.54 -32.50 -13.70
CA ASN A 603 -7.53 -32.92 -14.70
C ASN A 603 -8.55 -31.82 -15.08
N SER A 604 -8.54 -30.69 -14.36
CA SER A 604 -9.53 -29.62 -14.56
C SER A 604 -9.24 -28.76 -15.80
N LYS A 605 -10.24 -28.04 -16.30
CA LYS A 605 -10.09 -27.07 -17.38
C LYS A 605 -9.75 -25.67 -16.90
N ILE A 606 -9.08 -25.48 -15.76
CA ILE A 606 -8.63 -24.15 -15.29
C ILE A 606 -7.85 -23.45 -16.42
N PRO A 607 -8.08 -22.16 -16.72
CA PRO A 607 -8.97 -21.19 -16.07
C PRO A 607 -10.39 -21.07 -16.68
N PHE A 608 -10.96 -22.18 -17.14
CA PHE A 608 -12.30 -22.24 -17.75
C PHE A 608 -13.21 -23.30 -17.11
N GLU A 609 -12.78 -23.87 -15.98
CA GLU A 609 -13.53 -24.90 -15.24
C GLU A 609 -14.87 -24.37 -14.69
N THR A 610 -15.83 -25.29 -14.52
CA THR A 610 -17.12 -25.02 -13.87
C THR A 610 -17.27 -25.84 -12.60
N ILE A 611 -17.66 -25.21 -11.50
CA ILE A 611 -17.79 -25.84 -10.18
C ILE A 611 -19.23 -25.91 -9.68
N ASP A 612 -19.51 -26.90 -8.85
CA ASP A 612 -20.77 -27.12 -8.14
C ASP A 612 -20.69 -26.59 -6.71
N THR A 613 -21.28 -25.41 -6.51
CA THR A 613 -21.16 -24.67 -5.26
C THR A 613 -22.16 -25.10 -4.20
N SER A 614 -22.99 -26.11 -4.48
CA SER A 614 -23.82 -26.78 -3.47
C SER A 614 -23.00 -27.73 -2.59
N GLN A 615 -21.84 -28.17 -3.09
CA GLN A 615 -20.90 -29.04 -2.39
C GLN A 615 -19.62 -28.25 -2.13
N ILE A 616 -19.58 -27.51 -1.02
CA ILE A 616 -18.43 -26.72 -0.60
C ILE A 616 -18.05 -27.11 0.83
N GLU A 617 -16.80 -27.48 1.01
CA GLU A 617 -16.22 -27.78 2.32
C GLU A 617 -14.92 -27.00 2.52
N VAL A 618 -14.64 -26.62 3.76
CA VAL A 618 -13.36 -26.03 4.14
C VAL A 618 -12.54 -27.10 4.85
N LYS A 619 -11.32 -27.36 4.37
CA LYS A 619 -10.44 -28.39 4.92
C LYS A 619 -9.09 -27.83 5.30
N ASP A 620 -8.46 -28.44 6.29
CA ASP A 620 -7.05 -28.21 6.59
C ASP A 620 -6.17 -28.86 5.53
N PHE A 621 -5.12 -28.14 5.13
CA PHE A 621 -4.14 -28.62 4.16
C PHE A 621 -2.74 -28.16 4.58
N LEU A 622 -1.78 -29.08 4.58
CA LEU A 622 -0.38 -28.76 4.86
C LEU A 622 0.26 -28.19 3.59
N PHE A 623 0.36 -26.86 3.50
CA PHE A 623 0.98 -26.21 2.36
C PHE A 623 2.52 -26.24 2.49
N PRO A 624 3.25 -26.73 1.46
CA PRO A 624 4.70 -26.84 1.50
C PRO A 624 5.39 -25.53 1.86
N ASN A 625 6.37 -25.59 2.78
CA ASN A 625 7.16 -24.44 3.25
C ASN A 625 6.36 -23.27 3.85
N PHE A 626 5.10 -23.49 4.23
CA PHE A 626 4.24 -22.49 4.87
C PHE A 626 3.55 -23.02 6.13
N GLY A 627 3.05 -24.26 6.10
CA GLY A 627 2.31 -24.87 7.20
C GLY A 627 0.83 -25.08 6.88
N ASN A 628 0.02 -25.29 7.92
CA ASN A 628 -1.41 -25.56 7.76
C ASN A 628 -2.15 -24.31 7.25
N ILE A 629 -2.95 -24.51 6.21
CA ILE A 629 -3.85 -23.52 5.62
C ILE A 629 -5.26 -24.09 5.57
N LYS A 630 -6.24 -23.21 5.38
CA LYS A 630 -7.59 -23.61 4.96
C LYS A 630 -7.65 -23.62 3.43
N ILE A 631 -8.14 -24.72 2.86
CA ILE A 631 -8.50 -24.83 1.43
C ILE A 631 -10.02 -24.92 1.30
N ILE A 632 -10.53 -24.52 0.14
CA ILE A 632 -11.93 -24.75 -0.22
C ILE A 632 -11.98 -25.93 -1.20
N GLU A 633 -12.69 -26.98 -0.82
CA GLU A 633 -12.93 -28.14 -1.66
C GLU A 633 -14.35 -28.09 -2.24
N THR A 634 -14.48 -28.40 -3.52
CA THR A 634 -15.74 -28.50 -4.25
C THR A 634 -15.63 -29.57 -5.35
N ARG A 635 -16.62 -29.68 -6.23
CA ARG A 635 -16.59 -30.59 -7.38
C ARG A 635 -16.82 -29.86 -8.69
N ASN A 636 -16.29 -30.39 -9.78
CA ASN A 636 -16.67 -29.98 -11.14
C ASN A 636 -17.91 -30.73 -11.64
N GLN A 637 -18.28 -30.50 -12.90
CA GLN A 637 -19.45 -31.13 -13.53
C GLN A 637 -19.31 -32.66 -13.70
N SER A 638 -18.09 -33.20 -13.81
CA SER A 638 -17.82 -34.64 -13.85
C SER A 638 -17.78 -35.29 -12.46
N GLY A 639 -17.98 -34.51 -11.38
CA GLY A 639 -17.90 -34.99 -10.00
C GLY A 639 -16.48 -35.13 -9.46
N GLU A 640 -15.47 -34.71 -10.23
CA GLU A 640 -14.09 -34.68 -9.78
C GLU A 640 -13.90 -33.57 -8.75
N LYS A 641 -13.02 -33.84 -7.78
CA LYS A 641 -12.67 -32.90 -6.73
C LYS A 641 -11.90 -31.71 -7.32
N ILE A 642 -12.31 -30.50 -6.92
CA ILE A 642 -11.64 -29.24 -7.23
C ILE A 642 -11.27 -28.54 -5.93
N ILE A 643 -10.04 -28.02 -5.86
CA ILE A 643 -9.48 -27.33 -4.71
C ILE A 643 -9.19 -25.88 -5.08
N ALA A 644 -9.56 -24.95 -4.19
CA ALA A 644 -9.08 -23.58 -4.19
C ALA A 644 -8.15 -23.32 -2.99
N THR A 645 -7.08 -22.57 -3.22
CA THR A 645 -6.11 -22.12 -2.21
C THR A 645 -6.23 -20.60 -2.01
N PRO A 646 -5.80 -20.04 -0.87
CA PRO A 646 -5.74 -18.60 -0.69
C PRO A 646 -4.91 -17.93 -1.78
N TYR A 647 -5.43 -16.88 -2.41
CA TYR A 647 -4.82 -16.20 -3.56
C TYR A 647 -3.38 -15.73 -3.28
N PHE A 648 -3.10 -15.30 -2.06
CA PHE A 648 -1.75 -14.84 -1.71
C PHE A 648 -0.68 -15.96 -1.76
N LEU A 649 -1.08 -17.24 -1.76
CA LEU A 649 -0.19 -18.39 -1.84
C LEU A 649 0.08 -18.87 -3.26
N TRP A 650 -0.66 -18.37 -4.26
CA TRP A 650 -0.43 -18.70 -5.67
C TRP A 650 1.04 -18.50 -6.07
N GLU A 651 1.54 -19.35 -6.97
CA GLU A 651 2.89 -19.34 -7.55
C GLU A 651 4.03 -19.73 -6.59
N ASN A 652 3.75 -20.05 -5.32
CA ASN A 652 4.78 -20.57 -4.40
C ASN A 652 5.17 -22.04 -4.62
N ARG A 653 4.57 -22.72 -5.61
CA ARG A 653 4.84 -24.11 -6.00
C ARG A 653 5.20 -24.26 -7.48
N GLY A 654 5.62 -23.15 -8.10
CA GLY A 654 5.99 -23.08 -9.51
C GLY A 654 4.94 -22.41 -10.40
N LYS A 655 5.30 -22.21 -11.67
CA LYS A 655 4.41 -21.64 -12.69
C LYS A 655 3.19 -22.55 -12.87
N THR A 656 2.01 -21.96 -12.80
CA THR A 656 0.75 -22.66 -12.98
C THR A 656 -0.30 -21.73 -13.56
N GLU A 657 -1.23 -22.30 -14.32
CA GLU A 657 -2.49 -21.62 -14.63
C GLU A 657 -3.26 -21.38 -13.33
N MET A 658 -3.96 -20.25 -13.27
CA MET A 658 -4.70 -19.82 -12.09
C MET A 658 -5.91 -18.97 -12.49
N GLN A 659 -7.00 -19.05 -11.73
CA GLN A 659 -8.11 -18.09 -11.81
C GLN A 659 -8.76 -17.80 -10.46
N ILE A 660 -9.31 -16.60 -10.32
CA ILE A 660 -10.16 -16.21 -9.18
C ILE A 660 -11.65 -16.35 -9.52
N TRP A 661 -12.08 -15.80 -10.66
CA TRP A 661 -13.46 -15.86 -11.11
C TRP A 661 -13.72 -17.14 -11.91
N ILE A 662 -14.41 -18.10 -11.30
CA ILE A 662 -14.71 -19.43 -11.88
C ILE A 662 -16.18 -19.55 -12.26
N ASN A 663 -16.51 -20.37 -13.27
CA ASN A 663 -17.90 -20.59 -13.67
C ASN A 663 -18.68 -21.34 -12.57
N GLU A 664 -19.89 -20.88 -12.25
CA GLU A 664 -20.81 -21.55 -11.34
C GLU A 664 -21.83 -22.38 -12.13
N LYS A 665 -22.00 -23.65 -11.75
CA LYS A 665 -23.09 -24.51 -12.24
C LYS A 665 -24.42 -23.95 -11.76
N ILE A 666 -25.34 -23.71 -12.70
CA ILE A 666 -26.71 -23.22 -12.44
C ILE A 666 -27.63 -24.40 -12.21
#